data_AF-A0A535YPR1-F1
#
_entry.id   AF-A0A535YPR1-F1
#
_cell.length_a   1.000
_cell.length_b   1.000
_cell.length_c   1.000
_cell.angle_alpha   90.00
_cell.angle_beta   90.00
_cell.angle_gamma   90.00
#
_symmetry.space_group_name_H-M   'P 1'
#
loop_
_entity.id
_entity.type
_entity.pdbx_description
1 polymer ?
#
loop_
_entity_poly.entity_id
_entity_poly.type
_entity_poly.pdbx_seq_one_letter_code
_entity_poly.pdbx_strand_id
1 'polypeptide(L)'
;MMLALQRLAGNAAVTEAIKSPSSAGWAADVIQRVCPPVAESAPAAPTKAPAPAKEKAAAEPKIDSVTVSGLSSLKLESSKKSGQAVALVPDGLATATAGEEVAVLLHLHGKFGEDPKDDASPLNPKALLEMPAQMAAFLQSRPGTRMIAIMPIGETVEVGGKYDTRFGGFSADTLINEVFGKLAGSGQLAKGLKPGGIVISVHSGGGLELGRMFASAGRLPSKEKFRGVFAFESIHKDLTSYQNFVRGKLKDDLAALTTLAESAEGGPDRADKVFRDQADYLQNKGFRFMGFAGYGGYPKAFHALHDDMCAWFTDKEGALRKAAGAHYDAVLNLLWANYQVTDVPGSGHYDVLATKNRNLQQALGTLPPTIGRIAASTAAVPTVQRDDPAAVATKPPAFKKEHYAMSTTPVILVPENAKQGMAEVSVDPATFCAEILTKAKLDPAAWYNSFTSGVSFLGRSIPDPMHIDLATHLQTVEKDLKHRFGGPTEDPQIAGDTLRLSSKEGDFAAARDHPTKASISMHMFGLAIDVNYTANPMLGHGKDEAAVFASAGLLVSGTKAAFSNGMSYKQLSELDQMLTTYFSYLDDDAALEARLAVATDAPWKGLKKGPARVQIQQDLNTATRLWARSDADQVSVIKAGGFLDLTEDLVEGMKMSWGGTEYGDMMHFDLRDQGEGQTIHQQIVSYKTAKEEESQSRWAKAHKG
;
A
#
# COMPACT_ATOMS: atom_id res chain seq x y z
N MET A 1 -17.30 -11.39 -31.61
CA MET A 1 -17.39 -9.94 -31.33
C MET A 1 -18.11 -9.16 -32.45
N MET A 2 -17.70 -9.24 -33.73
CA MET A 2 -18.38 -8.53 -34.84
C MET A 2 -19.85 -8.93 -35.06
N LEU A 3 -20.21 -10.22 -34.93
CA LEU A 3 -21.60 -10.70 -35.07
C LEU A 3 -22.54 -10.25 -33.93
N ALA A 4 -21.98 -9.88 -32.77
CA ALA A 4 -22.75 -9.35 -31.64
C ALA A 4 -23.01 -7.84 -31.78
N LEU A 5 -22.04 -7.10 -32.33
CA LEU A 5 -22.17 -5.67 -32.66
C LEU A 5 -23.12 -5.40 -33.83
N GLN A 6 -23.18 -6.31 -34.81
CA GLN A 6 -24.09 -6.21 -35.95
C GLN A 6 -25.58 -6.28 -35.57
N ARG A 7 -25.91 -6.96 -34.46
CA ARG A 7 -27.28 -7.13 -33.95
C ARG A 7 -27.79 -5.98 -33.10
N LEU A 8 -26.90 -5.12 -32.59
CA LEU A 8 -27.25 -4.02 -31.67
C LEU A 8 -27.29 -2.63 -32.34
N ALA A 9 -26.54 -2.40 -33.44
CA ALA A 9 -26.38 -1.06 -34.01
C ALA A 9 -26.69 -0.92 -35.52
N GLY A 10 -26.93 -2.03 -36.24
CA GLY A 10 -27.18 -2.02 -37.68
C GLY A 10 -25.92 -1.78 -38.55
N ASN A 11 -25.94 -2.30 -39.79
CA ASN A 11 -24.77 -2.35 -40.69
C ASN A 11 -24.15 -0.97 -41.01
N ALA A 12 -24.94 0.10 -40.98
CA ALA A 12 -24.48 1.45 -41.29
C ALA A 12 -23.58 2.04 -40.18
N ALA A 13 -23.90 1.80 -38.91
CA ALA A 13 -23.14 2.33 -37.77
C ALA A 13 -21.78 1.65 -37.61
N VAL A 14 -21.69 0.35 -37.90
CA VAL A 14 -20.42 -0.40 -37.89
C VAL A 14 -19.50 0.05 -39.03
N THR A 15 -20.08 0.45 -40.17
CA THR A 15 -19.29 0.93 -41.33
C THR A 15 -18.74 2.35 -41.09
N GLU A 16 -19.44 3.18 -40.32
CA GLU A 16 -18.92 4.50 -39.90
C GLU A 16 -17.85 4.40 -38.82
N ALA A 17 -18.00 3.52 -37.83
CA ALA A 17 -17.00 3.31 -36.78
C ALA A 17 -15.63 2.82 -37.32
N ILE A 18 -15.61 2.15 -38.48
CA ILE A 18 -14.38 1.70 -39.14
C ILE A 18 -13.73 2.81 -39.99
N LYS A 19 -14.46 3.89 -40.32
CA LYS A 19 -13.99 4.98 -41.19
C LYS A 19 -13.46 6.21 -40.44
N SER A 20 -13.68 6.32 -39.12
CA SER A 20 -13.21 7.46 -38.33
C SER A 20 -11.71 7.35 -37.95
N PRO A 21 -10.87 8.38 -38.15
CA PRO A 21 -9.43 8.35 -37.84
C PRO A 21 -9.06 8.41 -36.33
N SER A 22 -10.00 8.25 -35.40
CA SER A 22 -9.74 8.44 -33.95
C SER A 22 -9.19 7.20 -33.23
N SER A 23 -8.49 6.30 -33.93
CA SER A 23 -7.80 5.16 -33.30
C SER A 23 -6.57 5.54 -32.46
N ALA A 24 -6.10 6.79 -32.56
CA ALA A 24 -4.97 7.30 -31.78
C ALA A 24 -5.30 7.58 -30.30
N GLY A 25 -6.53 7.99 -29.97
CA GLY A 25 -6.93 8.31 -28.60
C GLY A 25 -7.14 7.05 -27.74
N TRP A 26 -7.76 6.02 -28.30
CA TRP A 26 -7.95 4.74 -27.60
C TRP A 26 -6.63 3.99 -27.38
N ALA A 27 -5.70 4.05 -28.35
CA ALA A 27 -4.36 3.50 -28.19
C ALA A 27 -3.57 4.25 -27.10
N ALA A 28 -3.68 5.58 -27.01
CA ALA A 28 -3.01 6.37 -25.97
C ALA A 28 -3.53 6.06 -24.55
N ASP A 29 -4.85 5.91 -24.39
CA ASP A 29 -5.47 5.54 -23.10
C ASP A 29 -5.14 4.10 -22.67
N VAL A 30 -5.04 3.16 -23.61
CA VAL A 30 -4.57 1.79 -23.31
C VAL A 30 -3.08 1.80 -22.98
N ILE A 31 -2.26 2.58 -23.69
CA ILE A 31 -0.81 2.69 -23.41
C ILE A 31 -0.56 3.31 -22.03
N GLN A 32 -1.26 4.38 -21.63
CA GLN A 32 -1.10 4.97 -20.29
C GLN A 32 -1.60 4.06 -19.16
N ARG A 33 -2.62 3.22 -19.42
CA ARG A 33 -3.12 2.23 -18.44
C ARG A 33 -2.20 1.03 -18.26
N VAL A 34 -1.47 0.64 -19.31
CA VAL A 34 -0.59 -0.53 -19.33
C VAL A 34 0.87 -0.17 -19.02
N CYS A 35 1.25 1.10 -19.21
CA CYS A 35 2.59 1.63 -19.00
C CYS A 35 2.52 2.93 -18.20
N PRO A 36 2.53 2.88 -16.86
CA PRO A 36 2.67 4.07 -16.05
C PRO A 36 4.04 4.73 -16.28
N PRO A 37 4.17 6.05 -16.04
CA PRO A 37 5.45 6.73 -16.18
C PRO A 37 6.46 6.21 -15.16
N VAL A 38 7.76 6.33 -15.49
CA VAL A 38 8.85 6.10 -14.54
C VAL A 38 8.63 7.01 -13.33
N ALA A 39 8.59 6.42 -12.13
CA ALA A 39 8.35 7.16 -10.90
C ALA A 39 9.60 7.97 -10.50
N GLU A 40 9.42 9.15 -9.94
CA GLU A 40 10.51 9.88 -9.27
C GLU A 40 10.54 9.53 -7.77
N SER A 41 11.74 9.31 -7.23
CA SER A 41 11.91 9.04 -5.79
C SER A 41 11.55 10.28 -4.96
N ALA A 42 10.65 10.10 -3.99
CA ALA A 42 10.25 11.16 -3.07
C ALA A 42 11.35 11.41 -2.01
N PRO A 43 11.57 12.66 -1.57
CA PRO A 43 12.44 12.97 -0.42
C PRO A 43 12.00 12.17 0.81
N ALA A 44 12.89 11.45 1.50
CA ALA A 44 12.53 10.93 2.81
C ALA A 44 12.33 12.13 3.75
N ALA A 45 11.18 12.20 4.41
CA ALA A 45 10.94 13.19 5.45
C ALA A 45 12.08 13.11 6.48
N PRO A 46 12.67 14.24 6.92
CA PRO A 46 13.67 14.22 7.97
C PRO A 46 13.03 13.61 9.21
N THR A 47 13.47 12.41 9.60
CA THR A 47 13.07 11.78 10.85
C THR A 47 13.70 12.55 12.01
N LYS A 48 13.09 13.68 12.40
CA LYS A 48 13.02 14.00 13.83
C LYS A 48 11.83 13.21 14.36
N ALA A 49 12.12 12.15 15.10
CA ALA A 49 11.12 11.46 15.89
C ALA A 49 10.33 12.52 16.70
N PRO A 50 8.99 12.52 16.68
CA PRO A 50 8.24 13.26 17.68
C PRO A 50 8.71 12.76 19.06
N ALA A 51 8.97 13.69 19.98
CA ALA A 51 9.43 13.35 21.32
C ALA A 51 8.47 12.30 21.92
N PRO A 52 8.96 11.13 22.36
CA PRO A 52 8.08 10.05 22.76
C PRO A 52 7.33 10.45 24.03
N ALA A 53 6.00 10.32 24.00
CA ALA A 53 5.26 10.00 25.21
C ALA A 53 5.93 8.77 25.84
N LYS A 54 6.14 8.79 27.15
CA LYS A 54 6.96 7.83 27.91
C LYS A 54 6.43 6.39 27.83
N GLU A 55 6.65 5.73 26.69
CA GLU A 55 6.73 4.30 26.55
C GLU A 55 8.01 4.00 25.75
N LYS A 56 8.76 3.01 26.22
CA LYS A 56 10.13 2.75 25.82
C LYS A 56 10.13 2.22 24.38
N ALA A 57 10.35 3.10 23.39
CA ALA A 57 10.50 2.71 21.99
C ALA A 57 11.43 1.49 21.88
N ALA A 58 11.01 0.44 21.17
CA ALA A 58 11.90 -0.68 20.87
C ALA A 58 13.14 -0.11 20.15
N ALA A 59 14.32 -0.32 20.74
CA ALA A 59 15.57 0.19 20.19
C ALA A 59 15.75 -0.36 18.76
N GLU A 60 16.25 0.48 17.85
CA GLU A 60 16.65 0.02 16.52
C GLU A 60 17.56 -1.22 16.66
N PRO A 61 17.33 -2.27 15.86
CA PRO A 61 18.16 -3.46 15.94
C PRO A 61 19.58 -3.06 15.60
N LYS A 62 20.50 -3.28 16.54
CA LYS A 62 21.93 -3.13 16.28
C LYS A 62 22.35 -4.20 15.26
N ILE A 63 23.13 -3.75 14.27
CA ILE A 63 23.63 -4.57 13.16
C ILE A 63 25.15 -4.57 13.23
N ASP A 64 25.71 -5.75 13.44
CA ASP A 64 27.15 -5.98 13.46
C ASP A 64 27.66 -6.24 12.04
N SER A 65 28.80 -5.62 11.70
CA SER A 65 29.51 -5.86 10.45
C SER A 65 30.63 -6.88 10.68
N VAL A 66 30.51 -8.07 10.09
CA VAL A 66 31.41 -9.20 10.30
C VAL A 66 32.14 -9.54 9.01
N THR A 67 33.47 -9.44 9.01
CA THR A 67 34.29 -9.90 7.88
C THR A 67 34.46 -11.42 7.92
N VAL A 68 33.94 -12.10 6.91
CA VAL A 68 34.00 -13.54 6.72
C VAL A 68 35.08 -13.87 5.71
N SER A 69 36.16 -14.53 6.16
CA SER A 69 37.32 -14.89 5.33
C SER A 69 37.41 -16.38 5.04
N GLY A 70 38.23 -16.74 4.05
CA GLY A 70 38.45 -18.15 3.71
C GLY A 70 37.31 -18.77 2.93
N LEU A 71 36.59 -17.97 2.12
CA LEU A 71 35.50 -18.43 1.27
C LEU A 71 36.07 -19.08 0.01
N SER A 72 35.91 -20.39 -0.10
CA SER A 72 36.35 -21.23 -1.22
C SER A 72 35.44 -21.11 -2.44
N SER A 73 34.20 -20.66 -2.23
CA SER A 73 33.22 -20.38 -3.30
C SER A 73 33.56 -19.14 -4.12
N LEU A 74 34.37 -18.21 -3.60
CA LEU A 74 34.83 -17.02 -4.30
C LEU A 74 36.25 -17.25 -4.84
N LYS A 75 36.36 -17.44 -6.16
CA LYS A 75 37.63 -17.72 -6.85
C LYS A 75 38.06 -16.51 -7.70
N LEU A 76 38.67 -15.52 -7.06
CA LEU A 76 39.19 -14.34 -7.74
C LEU A 76 40.49 -14.67 -8.47
N GLU A 77 40.66 -14.20 -9.71
CA GLU A 77 41.79 -14.63 -10.55
C GLU A 77 43.08 -13.92 -10.19
N SER A 78 43.02 -12.67 -9.70
CA SER A 78 44.21 -11.87 -9.41
C SER A 78 44.71 -11.99 -7.96
N SER A 79 43.87 -12.51 -7.05
CA SER A 79 44.12 -12.52 -5.62
C SER A 79 44.69 -13.86 -5.14
N LYS A 80 45.93 -13.87 -4.62
CA LYS A 80 46.47 -15.01 -3.82
C LYS A 80 45.78 -15.15 -2.44
N LYS A 81 44.87 -14.25 -2.10
CA LYS A 81 44.14 -14.25 -0.83
C LYS A 81 42.90 -15.15 -0.97
N SER A 82 42.54 -15.81 0.11
CA SER A 82 41.29 -16.57 0.15
C SER A 82 40.09 -15.63 0.06
N GLY A 83 38.99 -16.09 -0.55
CA GLY A 83 37.80 -15.25 -0.77
C GLY A 83 37.24 -14.65 0.52
N GLN A 84 36.68 -13.45 0.43
CA GLN A 84 36.15 -12.71 1.57
C GLN A 84 34.76 -12.14 1.28
N ALA A 85 33.98 -11.95 2.33
CA ALA A 85 32.72 -11.21 2.31
C ALA A 85 32.57 -10.41 3.60
N VAL A 86 31.76 -9.37 3.57
CA VAL A 86 31.27 -8.68 4.78
C VAL A 86 29.81 -9.04 4.98
N ALA A 87 29.45 -9.51 6.17
CA ALA A 87 28.09 -9.83 6.55
C ALA A 87 27.56 -8.78 7.53
N LEU A 88 26.36 -8.27 7.27
CA LEU A 88 25.61 -7.45 8.22
C LEU A 88 24.65 -8.35 8.99
N VAL A 89 24.90 -8.51 10.29
CA VAL A 89 24.22 -9.47 11.16
C VAL A 89 23.52 -8.73 12.29
N PRO A 90 22.18 -8.77 12.38
CA PRO A 90 21.46 -8.24 13.53
C PRO A 90 21.80 -9.02 14.81
N ASP A 91 22.01 -8.30 15.93
CA ASP A 91 22.48 -8.85 17.21
C ASP A 91 21.63 -10.02 17.76
N GLY A 92 20.34 -10.09 17.40
CA GLY A 92 19.42 -11.15 17.86
C GLY A 92 19.59 -12.51 17.19
N LEU A 93 20.42 -12.64 16.14
CA LEU A 93 20.55 -13.89 15.39
C LEU A 93 21.51 -14.91 16.01
N ALA A 94 22.43 -14.47 16.88
CA ALA A 94 23.34 -15.36 17.59
C ALA A 94 22.59 -16.31 18.57
N THR A 95 21.44 -15.88 19.07
CA THR A 95 20.59 -16.62 20.02
C THR A 95 19.26 -17.08 19.42
N ALA A 96 19.09 -16.98 18.09
CA ALA A 96 17.88 -17.41 17.42
C ALA A 96 17.68 -18.94 17.47
N THR A 97 16.44 -19.40 17.32
CA THR A 97 16.13 -20.83 17.39
C THR A 97 16.65 -21.56 16.16
N ALA A 98 17.29 -22.71 16.39
CA ALA A 98 17.79 -23.56 15.32
C ALA A 98 16.64 -24.01 14.38
N GLY A 99 16.93 -24.09 13.08
CA GLY A 99 15.96 -24.53 12.06
C GLY A 99 15.11 -23.42 11.45
N GLU A 100 15.11 -22.22 12.04
CA GLU A 100 14.42 -21.05 11.49
C GLU A 100 15.15 -20.51 10.25
N GLU A 101 14.38 -19.96 9.30
CA GLU A 101 14.90 -19.34 8.09
C GLU A 101 15.28 -17.87 8.32
N VAL A 102 16.34 -17.42 7.66
CA VAL A 102 16.80 -16.03 7.67
C VAL A 102 16.89 -15.54 6.23
N ALA A 103 16.19 -14.45 5.91
CA ALA A 103 16.27 -13.86 4.58
C ALA A 103 17.68 -13.33 4.30
N VAL A 104 18.06 -13.30 3.03
CA VAL A 104 19.42 -12.89 2.63
C VAL A 104 19.34 -11.80 1.56
N LEU A 105 19.97 -10.66 1.85
CA LEU A 105 20.30 -9.65 0.86
C LEU A 105 21.74 -9.89 0.38
N LEU A 106 21.92 -10.47 -0.80
CA LEU A 106 23.23 -10.65 -1.42
C LEU A 106 23.58 -9.40 -2.24
N HIS A 107 24.50 -8.56 -1.76
CA HIS A 107 24.84 -7.29 -2.41
C HIS A 107 26.18 -7.36 -3.16
N LEU A 108 26.16 -7.07 -4.47
CA LEU A 108 27.36 -6.98 -5.32
C LEU A 108 27.76 -5.51 -5.51
N HIS A 109 28.91 -5.15 -4.97
CA HIS A 109 29.44 -3.79 -5.01
C HIS A 109 29.98 -3.40 -6.38
N GLY A 110 30.24 -2.10 -6.56
CA GLY A 110 30.84 -1.53 -7.77
C GLY A 110 32.36 -1.67 -7.84
N LYS A 111 32.99 -0.84 -8.69
CA LYS A 111 34.46 -0.71 -8.72
C LYS A 111 35.03 -0.35 -7.34
N PHE A 112 36.26 -0.79 -7.10
CA PHE A 112 37.08 -0.55 -5.92
C PHE A 112 36.53 -1.07 -4.59
N GLY A 113 35.55 -1.97 -4.60
CA GLY A 113 35.02 -2.50 -3.33
C GLY A 113 36.01 -3.36 -2.54
N GLU A 114 37.10 -3.80 -3.16
CA GLU A 114 38.24 -4.41 -2.48
C GLU A 114 39.14 -3.42 -1.73
N ASP A 115 39.04 -2.11 -1.99
CA ASP A 115 39.84 -1.08 -1.32
C ASP A 115 39.10 -0.57 -0.06
N PRO A 116 39.59 -0.87 1.16
CA PRO A 116 38.94 -0.42 2.39
C PRO A 116 38.92 1.11 2.59
N LYS A 117 39.55 1.87 1.69
CA LYS A 117 39.50 3.35 1.68
C LYS A 117 38.46 3.91 0.72
N ASP A 118 37.90 3.10 -0.17
CA ASP A 118 36.88 3.57 -1.11
C ASP A 118 35.53 3.72 -0.39
N ASP A 119 34.77 4.73 -0.80
CA ASP A 119 33.48 5.05 -0.18
C ASP A 119 32.34 4.10 -0.60
N ALA A 120 32.57 3.19 -1.53
CA ALA A 120 31.65 2.10 -1.88
C ALA A 120 32.11 0.73 -1.40
N SER A 121 33.24 0.67 -0.67
CA SER A 121 33.79 -0.60 -0.24
C SER A 121 33.00 -1.20 0.92
N PRO A 122 32.57 -2.47 0.81
CA PRO A 122 32.03 -3.19 1.95
C PRO A 122 33.02 -3.31 3.13
N LEU A 123 34.32 -3.18 2.88
CA LEU A 123 35.36 -3.22 3.91
C LEU A 123 35.51 -1.89 4.66
N ASN A 124 34.88 -0.82 4.18
CA ASN A 124 34.87 0.49 4.83
C ASN A 124 33.59 0.64 5.67
N PRO A 125 33.63 0.41 7.00
CA PRO A 125 32.42 0.46 7.84
C PRO A 125 31.77 1.84 7.88
N LYS A 126 32.50 2.92 7.54
CA LYS A 126 31.96 4.29 7.45
C LYS A 126 31.24 4.57 6.14
N ALA A 127 31.51 3.76 5.11
CA ALA A 127 31.06 3.99 3.76
C ALA A 127 30.27 2.80 3.19
N LEU A 128 29.62 2.03 4.07
CA LEU A 128 28.63 1.02 3.71
C LEU A 128 27.35 1.60 3.08
N LEU A 129 27.41 2.81 2.50
CA LEU A 129 26.30 3.46 1.80
C LEU A 129 25.01 3.47 2.64
N GLU A 130 25.16 3.67 3.95
CA GLU A 130 24.09 3.62 4.95
C GLU A 130 23.27 2.31 4.97
N MET A 131 23.77 1.22 4.36
CA MET A 131 23.09 -0.07 4.30
C MET A 131 22.71 -0.62 5.68
N PRO A 132 23.57 -0.56 6.73
CA PRO A 132 23.17 -0.97 8.07
C PRO A 132 21.98 -0.17 8.59
N ALA A 133 21.98 1.16 8.45
CA ALA A 133 20.88 2.00 8.95
C ALA A 133 19.57 1.72 8.19
N GLN A 134 19.63 1.57 6.87
CA GLN A 134 18.46 1.27 6.04
C GLN A 134 17.90 -0.14 6.32
N MET A 135 18.77 -1.13 6.53
CA MET A 135 18.38 -2.48 6.94
C MET A 135 17.80 -2.50 8.36
N ALA A 136 18.37 -1.73 9.30
CA ALA A 136 17.84 -1.60 10.65
C ALA A 136 16.44 -0.98 10.64
N ALA A 137 16.24 0.09 9.87
CA ALA A 137 14.93 0.72 9.68
C ALA A 137 13.90 -0.24 9.06
N PHE A 138 14.31 -1.03 8.07
CA PHE A 138 13.48 -2.09 7.50
C PHE A 138 13.07 -3.13 8.55
N LEU A 139 14.02 -3.68 9.30
CA LEU A 139 13.76 -4.68 10.35
C LEU A 139 12.92 -4.12 11.49
N GLN A 140 13.11 -2.84 11.85
CA GLN A 140 12.28 -2.16 12.83
C GLN A 140 10.84 -2.00 12.33
N SER A 141 10.64 -1.67 11.04
CA SER A 141 9.32 -1.59 10.42
C SER A 141 8.63 -2.94 10.23
N ARG A 142 9.36 -4.05 10.40
CA ARG A 142 8.85 -5.43 10.25
C ARG A 142 9.25 -6.31 11.43
N PRO A 143 8.65 -6.12 12.62
CA PRO A 143 8.92 -6.96 13.78
C PRO A 143 8.72 -8.45 13.45
N GLY A 144 9.69 -9.29 13.85
CA GLY A 144 9.67 -10.73 13.57
C GLY A 144 10.24 -11.14 12.21
N THR A 145 10.62 -10.19 11.36
CA THR A 145 11.44 -10.46 10.18
C THR A 145 12.91 -10.58 10.57
N ARG A 146 13.60 -11.55 9.95
CA ARG A 146 15.04 -11.77 10.07
C ARG A 146 15.68 -11.70 8.71
N MET A 147 16.70 -10.86 8.60
CA MET A 147 17.49 -10.73 7.41
C MET A 147 18.97 -10.54 7.78
N ILE A 148 19.86 -11.07 6.95
CA ILE A 148 21.27 -10.65 6.91
C ILE A 148 21.60 -10.09 5.53
N ALA A 149 22.55 -9.17 5.47
CA ALA A 149 23.17 -8.80 4.20
C ALA A 149 24.52 -9.52 4.06
N ILE A 150 24.84 -10.01 2.86
CA ILE A 150 26.11 -10.62 2.52
C ILE A 150 26.69 -9.87 1.33
N MET A 151 27.87 -9.29 1.52
CA MET A 151 28.60 -8.51 0.52
C MET A 151 29.90 -9.22 0.19
N PRO A 152 29.94 -10.14 -0.81
CA PRO A 152 31.20 -10.70 -1.27
C PRO A 152 32.14 -9.59 -1.75
N ILE A 153 33.43 -9.75 -1.51
CA ILE A 153 34.46 -8.84 -2.01
C ILE A 153 34.90 -9.33 -3.39
N GLY A 154 34.51 -8.59 -4.42
CA GLY A 154 34.97 -8.75 -5.79
C GLY A 154 36.24 -7.95 -6.05
N GLU A 155 36.82 -8.13 -7.23
CA GLU A 155 38.02 -7.43 -7.70
C GLU A 155 37.69 -6.52 -8.88
N THR A 156 38.33 -5.35 -8.90
CA THR A 156 38.28 -4.44 -10.04
C THR A 156 39.41 -4.79 -11.00
N VAL A 157 39.05 -5.14 -12.23
CA VAL A 157 40.02 -5.49 -13.26
C VAL A 157 39.91 -4.52 -14.43
N GLU A 158 41.05 -4.13 -14.97
CA GLU A 158 41.10 -3.31 -16.18
C GLU A 158 41.10 -4.22 -17.42
N VAL A 159 40.13 -4.03 -18.30
CA VAL A 159 39.96 -4.77 -19.55
C VAL A 159 39.84 -3.78 -20.69
N GLY A 160 40.90 -3.64 -21.50
CA GLY A 160 40.90 -2.77 -22.68
C GLY A 160 40.67 -1.29 -22.36
N GLY A 161 41.29 -0.77 -21.29
CA GLY A 161 41.18 0.62 -20.85
C GLY A 161 39.87 0.96 -20.14
N LYS A 162 39.12 -0.05 -19.69
CA LYS A 162 37.86 0.09 -18.93
C LYS A 162 37.90 -0.80 -17.71
N TYR A 163 37.23 -0.37 -16.65
CA TYR A 163 37.11 -1.15 -15.43
C TYR A 163 35.91 -2.10 -15.49
N ASP A 164 36.12 -3.31 -15.03
CA ASP A 164 35.16 -4.38 -14.82
C ASP A 164 35.23 -4.83 -13.36
N THR A 165 34.13 -5.32 -12.80
CA THR A 165 34.07 -5.87 -11.44
C THR A 165 33.75 -7.36 -11.53
N ARG A 166 34.59 -8.20 -10.91
CA ARG A 166 34.49 -9.66 -10.98
C ARG A 166 34.44 -10.29 -9.60
N PHE A 167 33.65 -11.35 -9.48
CA PHE A 167 33.44 -12.08 -8.21
C PHE A 167 33.82 -13.56 -8.31
N GLY A 168 34.54 -13.95 -9.36
CA GLY A 168 35.10 -15.30 -9.46
C GLY A 168 34.09 -16.40 -9.81
N GLY A 169 32.97 -16.07 -10.45
CA GLY A 169 32.08 -17.08 -11.04
C GLY A 169 31.26 -17.89 -10.03
N PHE A 170 31.00 -17.35 -8.84
CA PHE A 170 30.34 -18.10 -7.75
C PHE A 170 28.87 -18.44 -8.02
N SER A 171 28.37 -19.42 -7.27
CA SER A 171 26.93 -19.72 -7.10
C SER A 171 26.41 -19.08 -5.82
N ALA A 172 25.31 -18.33 -5.91
CA ALA A 172 24.74 -17.61 -4.78
C ALA A 172 24.44 -18.54 -3.60
N ASP A 173 23.77 -19.67 -3.83
CA ASP A 173 23.43 -20.61 -2.76
C ASP A 173 24.68 -21.18 -2.08
N THR A 174 25.70 -21.54 -2.86
CA THR A 174 26.96 -22.07 -2.31
C THR A 174 27.67 -21.04 -1.44
N LEU A 175 27.78 -19.79 -1.92
CA LEU A 175 28.39 -18.70 -1.16
C LEU A 175 27.63 -18.44 0.15
N ILE A 176 26.30 -18.32 0.06
CA ILE A 176 25.45 -18.04 1.21
C ILE A 176 25.58 -19.15 2.26
N ASN A 177 25.52 -20.41 1.85
CA ASN A 177 25.69 -21.55 2.76
C ASN A 177 27.07 -21.56 3.42
N GLU A 178 28.13 -21.23 2.68
CA GLU A 178 29.49 -21.14 3.23
C GLU A 178 29.62 -20.01 4.27
N VAL A 179 29.02 -18.84 3.98
CA VAL A 179 28.98 -17.71 4.92
C VAL A 179 28.18 -18.05 6.17
N PHE A 180 26.98 -18.65 6.04
CA PHE A 180 26.18 -19.11 7.18
C PHE A 180 26.98 -20.09 8.05
N GLY A 181 27.68 -21.05 7.45
CA GLY A 181 28.52 -22.01 8.18
C GLY A 181 29.63 -21.33 8.98
N LYS A 182 30.31 -20.32 8.40
CA LYS A 182 31.38 -19.57 9.08
C LYS A 182 30.85 -18.65 10.19
N LEU A 183 29.72 -17.98 9.97
CA LEU A 183 29.08 -17.16 11.00
C LEU A 183 28.58 -18.02 12.16
N ALA A 184 28.01 -19.20 11.88
CA ALA A 184 27.63 -20.15 12.92
C ALA A 184 28.84 -20.72 13.68
N GLY A 185 29.94 -20.99 12.98
CA GLY A 185 31.20 -21.45 13.58
C GLY A 185 31.87 -20.42 14.49
N SER A 186 31.64 -19.12 14.24
CA SER A 186 32.16 -18.01 15.04
C SER A 186 31.18 -17.48 16.10
N GLY A 187 29.99 -18.10 16.22
CA GLY A 187 28.97 -17.71 17.19
C GLY A 187 28.19 -16.44 16.82
N GLN A 188 28.35 -15.92 15.60
CA GLN A 188 27.62 -14.75 15.09
C GLN A 188 26.21 -15.12 14.63
N LEU A 189 25.99 -16.39 14.27
CA LEU A 189 24.66 -16.97 14.03
C LEU A 189 24.45 -18.18 14.92
N ALA A 190 23.21 -18.43 15.33
CA ALA A 190 22.86 -19.68 15.98
C ALA A 190 23.12 -20.88 15.04
N LYS A 191 23.61 -21.99 15.61
CA LYS A 191 23.83 -23.23 14.84
C LYS A 191 22.50 -23.75 14.30
N GLY A 192 22.47 -24.08 13.02
CA GLY A 192 21.29 -24.68 12.38
C GLY A 192 20.29 -23.70 11.78
N LEU A 193 20.56 -22.38 11.82
CA LEU A 193 19.81 -21.42 10.99
C LEU A 193 20.01 -21.71 9.50
N LYS A 194 18.95 -21.52 8.72
CA LYS A 194 18.95 -21.80 7.27
C LYS A 194 18.75 -20.52 6.46
N PRO A 195 19.39 -20.39 5.28
CA PRO A 195 19.05 -19.32 4.36
C PRO A 195 17.63 -19.49 3.83
N GLY A 196 16.79 -18.46 3.97
CA GLY A 196 15.43 -18.37 3.46
C GLY A 196 15.37 -17.70 2.09
N GLY A 197 14.40 -16.79 1.90
CA GLY A 197 14.28 -16.00 0.68
C GLY A 197 15.52 -15.13 0.41
N ILE A 198 16.00 -15.16 -0.84
CA ILE A 198 17.23 -14.49 -1.30
C ILE A 198 16.89 -13.38 -2.28
N VAL A 199 17.43 -12.20 -2.03
CA VAL A 199 17.34 -11.03 -2.90
C VAL A 199 18.75 -10.64 -3.31
N ILE A 200 18.97 -10.39 -4.60
CA ILE A 200 20.25 -9.87 -5.08
C ILE A 200 20.15 -8.36 -5.19
N SER A 201 21.02 -7.64 -4.49
CA SER A 201 21.22 -6.20 -4.69
C SER A 201 22.51 -5.98 -5.48
N VAL A 202 22.52 -5.01 -6.40
CA VAL A 202 23.71 -4.67 -7.18
C VAL A 202 23.88 -3.17 -7.31
N HIS A 203 25.13 -2.71 -7.26
CA HIS A 203 25.50 -1.32 -7.51
C HIS A 203 26.58 -1.24 -8.59
N SER A 204 26.46 -0.27 -9.51
CA SER A 204 27.57 0.10 -10.41
C SER A 204 28.14 -1.12 -11.17
N GLY A 205 29.45 -1.38 -11.08
CA GLY A 205 30.13 -2.51 -11.71
C GLY A 205 29.62 -3.90 -11.29
N GLY A 206 29.03 -4.05 -10.11
CA GLY A 206 28.42 -5.31 -9.66
C GLY A 206 27.27 -5.77 -10.56
N GLY A 207 26.65 -4.84 -11.29
CA GLY A 207 25.64 -5.16 -12.29
C GLY A 207 26.16 -5.95 -13.49
N LEU A 208 27.43 -5.79 -13.87
CA LEU A 208 28.06 -6.60 -14.92
C LEU A 208 28.18 -8.06 -14.50
N GLU A 209 28.48 -8.31 -13.23
CA GLU A 209 28.52 -9.67 -12.69
C GLU A 209 27.13 -10.30 -12.68
N LEU A 210 26.10 -9.55 -12.26
CA LEU A 210 24.73 -10.03 -12.33
C LEU A 210 24.30 -10.33 -13.77
N GLY A 211 24.70 -9.51 -14.74
CA GLY A 211 24.52 -9.79 -16.16
C GLY A 211 25.13 -11.14 -16.59
N ARG A 212 26.32 -11.48 -16.08
CA ARG A 212 26.94 -12.81 -16.28
C ARG A 212 26.20 -13.93 -15.55
N MET A 213 25.69 -13.67 -14.35
CA MET A 213 24.88 -14.63 -13.60
C MET A 213 23.58 -14.98 -14.34
N PHE A 214 22.92 -13.99 -14.98
CA PHE A 214 21.75 -14.23 -15.82
C PHE A 214 22.05 -15.17 -17.00
N ALA A 215 23.25 -15.05 -17.58
CA ALA A 215 23.68 -15.87 -18.72
C ALA A 215 24.18 -17.28 -18.32
N SER A 216 24.31 -17.59 -17.02
CA SER A 216 24.98 -18.79 -16.52
C SER A 216 24.07 -19.62 -15.61
N ALA A 217 23.78 -20.85 -16.02
CA ALA A 217 23.00 -21.78 -15.20
C ALA A 217 23.68 -22.06 -13.85
N GLY A 218 22.88 -22.17 -12.78
CA GLY A 218 23.34 -22.54 -11.44
C GLY A 218 24.04 -21.43 -10.63
N ARG A 219 24.16 -20.21 -11.20
CA ARG A 219 24.78 -19.07 -10.49
C ARG A 219 23.79 -18.24 -9.68
N LEU A 220 22.57 -18.08 -10.20
CA LEU A 220 21.47 -17.42 -9.48
C LEU A 220 20.99 -18.28 -8.31
N PRO A 221 20.31 -17.69 -7.31
CA PRO A 221 19.68 -18.45 -6.23
C PRO A 221 18.67 -19.45 -6.79
N SER A 222 18.46 -20.55 -6.05
CA SER A 222 17.46 -21.55 -6.40
C SER A 222 16.08 -20.92 -6.64
N LYS A 223 15.30 -21.49 -7.57
CA LYS A 223 14.00 -20.93 -7.96
C LYS A 223 13.06 -20.77 -6.77
N GLU A 224 13.13 -21.69 -5.82
CA GLU A 224 12.31 -21.71 -4.60
C GLU A 224 12.68 -20.59 -3.63
N LYS A 225 13.92 -20.06 -3.68
CA LYS A 225 14.41 -19.02 -2.77
C LYS A 225 14.59 -17.67 -3.41
N PHE A 226 14.71 -17.58 -4.73
CA PHE A 226 14.97 -16.31 -5.40
C PHE A 226 13.73 -15.41 -5.37
N ARG A 227 13.80 -14.29 -4.62
CA ARG A 227 12.67 -13.38 -4.40
C ARG A 227 12.76 -12.06 -5.15
N GLY A 228 13.96 -11.60 -5.50
CA GLY A 228 14.06 -10.38 -6.27
C GLY A 228 15.46 -9.88 -6.59
N VAL A 229 15.51 -8.82 -7.38
CA VAL A 229 16.69 -8.04 -7.75
C VAL A 229 16.45 -6.57 -7.44
N PHE A 230 17.41 -5.94 -6.75
CA PHE A 230 17.49 -4.50 -6.55
C PHE A 230 18.68 -3.95 -7.31
N ALA A 231 18.44 -3.12 -8.30
CA ALA A 231 19.45 -2.61 -9.23
C ALA A 231 19.65 -1.11 -9.05
N PHE A 232 20.84 -0.71 -8.58
CA PHE A 232 21.19 0.68 -8.31
C PHE A 232 22.28 1.13 -9.28
N GLU A 233 21.92 1.89 -10.31
CA GLU A 233 22.87 2.39 -11.32
C GLU A 233 23.83 1.30 -11.83
N SER A 234 23.25 0.14 -12.14
CA SER A 234 24.00 -1.09 -12.36
C SER A 234 23.86 -1.64 -13.79
N ILE A 235 23.02 -1.03 -14.62
CA ILE A 235 22.81 -1.46 -16.01
C ILE A 235 23.79 -0.71 -16.91
N HIS A 236 24.63 -1.46 -17.63
CA HIS A 236 25.64 -0.90 -18.53
C HIS A 236 25.31 -1.26 -19.98
N LYS A 237 26.25 -1.87 -20.69
CA LYS A 237 26.07 -2.37 -22.07
C LYS A 237 25.35 -3.72 -22.13
N ASP A 238 25.07 -4.30 -20.99
CA ASP A 238 24.42 -5.58 -20.78
C ASP A 238 22.90 -5.46 -20.56
N LEU A 239 22.30 -4.32 -20.94
CA LEU A 239 20.85 -4.08 -20.90
C LEU A 239 20.04 -5.26 -21.45
N THR A 240 20.48 -5.87 -22.56
CA THR A 240 19.79 -7.03 -23.15
C THR A 240 19.71 -8.23 -22.20
N SER A 241 20.71 -8.44 -21.35
CA SER A 241 20.68 -9.50 -20.32
C SER A 241 19.60 -9.21 -19.27
N TYR A 242 19.49 -7.95 -18.84
CA TYR A 242 18.44 -7.52 -17.91
C TYR A 242 17.04 -7.65 -18.52
N GLN A 243 16.85 -7.16 -19.75
CA GLN A 243 15.59 -7.29 -20.50
C GLN A 243 15.16 -8.76 -20.65
N ASN A 244 16.08 -9.63 -21.07
CA ASN A 244 15.81 -11.06 -21.20
C ASN A 244 15.42 -11.70 -19.87
N PHE A 245 16.13 -11.36 -18.79
CA PHE A 245 15.84 -11.87 -17.47
C PHE A 245 14.48 -11.41 -16.94
N VAL A 246 14.20 -10.09 -17.01
CA VAL A 246 12.93 -9.51 -16.55
C VAL A 246 11.75 -10.05 -17.34
N ARG A 247 11.84 -10.12 -18.68
CA ARG A 247 10.81 -10.77 -19.52
C ARG A 247 10.61 -12.24 -19.17
N GLY A 248 11.69 -12.95 -18.82
CA GLY A 248 11.61 -14.31 -18.32
C GLY A 248 10.79 -14.42 -17.04
N LYS A 249 11.01 -13.50 -16.09
CA LYS A 249 10.25 -13.44 -14.82
C LYS A 249 8.79 -13.04 -15.03
N LEU A 250 8.53 -12.03 -15.86
CA LEU A 250 7.16 -11.65 -16.23
C LEU A 250 6.40 -12.81 -16.91
N LYS A 251 7.10 -13.61 -17.73
CA LYS A 251 6.53 -14.83 -18.34
C LYS A 251 6.23 -15.90 -17.29
N ASP A 252 7.11 -16.12 -16.32
CA ASP A 252 6.88 -17.05 -15.21
C ASP A 252 5.65 -16.62 -14.39
N ASP A 253 5.52 -15.33 -14.06
CA ASP A 253 4.39 -14.78 -13.32
C ASP A 253 3.08 -14.94 -14.12
N LEU A 254 3.06 -14.59 -15.41
CA LEU A 254 1.88 -14.80 -16.27
C LEU A 254 1.46 -16.28 -16.35
N ALA A 255 2.43 -17.20 -16.41
CA ALA A 255 2.15 -18.64 -16.42
C ALA A 255 1.51 -19.09 -15.10
N ALA A 256 2.01 -18.60 -13.96
CA ALA A 256 1.43 -18.87 -12.65
C ALA A 256 0.00 -18.31 -12.53
N LEU A 257 -0.23 -17.06 -12.95
CA LEU A 257 -1.55 -16.45 -12.97
C LEU A 257 -2.54 -17.25 -13.82
N THR A 258 -2.08 -17.74 -14.98
CA THR A 258 -2.88 -18.59 -15.88
C THR A 258 -3.22 -19.93 -15.22
N THR A 259 -2.23 -20.58 -14.60
CA THR A 259 -2.44 -21.85 -13.90
C THR A 259 -3.45 -21.70 -12.75
N LEU A 260 -3.38 -20.61 -11.99
CA LEU A 260 -4.33 -20.33 -10.91
C LEU A 260 -5.76 -20.17 -11.46
N ALA A 261 -5.92 -19.45 -12.57
CA ALA A 261 -7.21 -19.28 -13.24
C ALA A 261 -7.80 -20.59 -13.78
N GLU A 262 -6.95 -21.46 -14.32
CA GLU A 262 -7.33 -22.76 -14.87
C GLU A 262 -7.63 -23.81 -13.79
N SER A 263 -6.95 -23.74 -12.65
CA SER A 263 -7.09 -24.68 -11.53
C SER A 263 -8.33 -24.45 -10.65
N ALA A 264 -8.98 -23.29 -10.76
CA ALA A 264 -10.13 -22.96 -9.93
C ALA A 264 -11.41 -23.70 -10.37
N GLU A 265 -12.03 -24.40 -9.43
CA GLU A 265 -13.29 -25.12 -9.62
C GLU A 265 -14.45 -24.18 -10.02
N GLY A 266 -15.45 -24.73 -10.73
CA GLY A 266 -16.61 -23.99 -11.21
C GLY A 266 -17.59 -23.60 -10.09
N GLY A 267 -18.16 -22.39 -10.18
CA GLY A 267 -19.14 -21.87 -9.22
C GLY A 267 -19.35 -20.35 -9.41
N PRO A 268 -20.36 -19.76 -8.75
CA PRO A 268 -20.66 -18.32 -8.85
C PRO A 268 -19.48 -17.43 -8.39
N ASP A 269 -18.69 -17.87 -7.40
CA ASP A 269 -17.60 -17.08 -6.81
C ASP A 269 -16.21 -17.37 -7.42
N ARG A 270 -16.18 -18.09 -8.56
CA ARG A 270 -14.91 -18.55 -9.16
C ARG A 270 -13.96 -17.39 -9.47
N ALA A 271 -14.48 -16.29 -10.02
CA ALA A 271 -13.66 -15.14 -10.40
C ALA A 271 -12.94 -14.52 -9.19
N ASP A 272 -13.63 -14.40 -8.05
CA ASP A 272 -13.07 -13.81 -6.83
C ASP A 272 -12.06 -14.74 -6.16
N LYS A 273 -12.31 -16.06 -6.21
CA LYS A 273 -11.33 -17.04 -5.73
C LYS A 273 -10.05 -16.99 -6.55
N VAL A 274 -10.18 -17.00 -7.89
CA VAL A 274 -9.03 -16.87 -8.80
C VAL A 274 -8.25 -15.59 -8.49
N PHE A 275 -8.95 -14.46 -8.34
CA PHE A 275 -8.30 -13.21 -7.99
C PHE A 275 -7.57 -13.26 -6.65
N ARG A 276 -8.17 -13.79 -5.59
CA ARG A 276 -7.49 -13.95 -4.28
C ARG A 276 -6.24 -14.81 -4.38
N ASP A 277 -6.30 -15.92 -5.10
CA ASP A 277 -5.14 -16.81 -5.28
C ASP A 277 -4.04 -16.13 -6.11
N GLN A 278 -4.42 -15.35 -7.14
CA GLN A 278 -3.51 -14.55 -7.96
C GLN A 278 -2.88 -13.41 -7.15
N ALA A 279 -3.66 -12.71 -6.32
CA ALA A 279 -3.17 -11.66 -5.44
C ALA A 279 -2.20 -12.21 -4.38
N ASP A 280 -2.54 -13.32 -3.72
CA ASP A 280 -1.63 -14.02 -2.79
C ASP A 280 -0.32 -14.39 -3.49
N TYR A 281 -0.40 -14.96 -4.69
CA TYR A 281 0.78 -15.29 -5.47
C TYR A 281 1.64 -14.05 -5.73
N LEU A 282 1.07 -12.98 -6.29
CA LEU A 282 1.82 -11.77 -6.64
C LEU A 282 2.43 -11.09 -5.42
N GLN A 283 1.71 -11.05 -4.29
CA GLN A 283 2.15 -10.39 -3.06
C GLN A 283 3.16 -11.22 -2.25
N ASN A 284 2.99 -12.55 -2.19
CA ASN A 284 3.76 -13.41 -1.29
C ASN A 284 4.83 -14.27 -1.97
N LYS A 285 4.70 -14.54 -3.27
CA LYS A 285 5.55 -15.49 -4.01
C LYS A 285 6.16 -14.91 -5.29
N GLY A 286 5.52 -13.90 -5.87
CA GLY A 286 5.95 -13.24 -7.10
C GLY A 286 7.37 -12.69 -6.96
N PHE A 287 8.06 -12.59 -8.09
CA PHE A 287 9.40 -12.02 -8.14
C PHE A 287 9.33 -10.49 -7.91
N ARG A 288 10.44 -9.86 -7.51
CA ARG A 288 10.55 -8.39 -7.40
C ARG A 288 11.74 -7.88 -8.21
N PHE A 289 11.53 -6.87 -9.04
CA PHE A 289 12.60 -6.11 -9.68
C PHE A 289 12.43 -4.63 -9.36
N MET A 290 13.39 -4.05 -8.61
CA MET A 290 13.37 -2.64 -8.25
C MET A 290 14.63 -1.97 -8.80
N GLY A 291 14.47 -1.05 -9.75
CA GLY A 291 15.56 -0.31 -10.38
C GLY A 291 15.60 1.15 -9.96
N PHE A 292 16.80 1.67 -9.68
CA PHE A 292 17.03 3.06 -9.27
C PHE A 292 18.16 3.68 -10.09
N ALA A 293 17.93 4.86 -10.68
CA ALA A 293 18.95 5.57 -11.44
C ALA A 293 18.77 7.09 -11.35
N GLY A 294 19.87 7.84 -11.22
CA GLY A 294 19.82 9.31 -11.22
C GLY A 294 21.06 9.99 -11.79
N TYR A 295 22.17 9.27 -11.91
CA TYR A 295 23.46 9.80 -12.30
C TYR A 295 23.86 9.46 -13.74
N GLY A 296 24.38 10.46 -14.46
CA GLY A 296 25.06 10.28 -15.74
C GLY A 296 24.23 9.53 -16.79
N GLY A 297 24.81 8.47 -17.36
CA GLY A 297 24.19 7.69 -18.44
C GLY A 297 23.23 6.59 -17.97
N TYR A 298 23.11 6.33 -16.66
CA TYR A 298 22.31 5.23 -16.13
C TYR A 298 20.81 5.38 -16.35
N PRO A 299 20.18 6.57 -16.15
CA PRO A 299 18.75 6.73 -16.40
C PRO A 299 18.32 6.24 -17.78
N LYS A 300 19.11 6.53 -18.82
CA LYS A 300 18.85 6.06 -20.19
C LYS A 300 18.71 4.53 -20.29
N ALA A 301 19.58 3.78 -19.61
CA ALA A 301 19.53 2.32 -19.65
C ALA A 301 18.34 1.77 -18.85
N PHE A 302 18.02 2.38 -17.71
CA PHE A 302 16.87 2.00 -16.88
C PHE A 302 15.52 2.36 -17.55
N HIS A 303 15.42 3.52 -18.21
CA HIS A 303 14.27 3.89 -19.04
C HIS A 303 14.09 2.92 -20.21
N ALA A 304 15.19 2.52 -20.88
CA ALA A 304 15.10 1.52 -21.95
C ALA A 304 14.68 0.12 -21.45
N LEU A 305 14.97 -0.22 -20.18
CA LEU A 305 14.41 -1.43 -19.55
C LEU A 305 12.92 -1.25 -19.23
N HIS A 306 12.53 -0.09 -18.71
CA HIS A 306 11.14 0.26 -18.45
C HIS A 306 10.29 0.18 -19.73
N ASP A 307 10.76 0.77 -20.83
CA ASP A 307 10.08 0.72 -22.12
C ASP A 307 9.93 -0.71 -22.63
N ASP A 308 10.92 -1.59 -22.39
CA ASP A 308 10.84 -3.01 -22.73
C ASP A 308 9.78 -3.75 -21.89
N MET A 309 9.68 -3.42 -20.60
CA MET A 309 8.59 -3.94 -19.75
C MET A 309 7.24 -3.48 -20.29
N CYS A 310 7.07 -2.19 -20.59
CA CYS A 310 5.84 -1.66 -21.17
C CYS A 310 5.46 -2.34 -22.49
N ALA A 311 6.45 -2.58 -23.36
CA ALA A 311 6.23 -3.31 -24.60
C ALA A 311 5.77 -4.75 -24.34
N TRP A 312 6.33 -5.42 -23.34
CA TRP A 312 5.89 -6.76 -22.93
C TRP A 312 4.45 -6.76 -22.40
N PHE A 313 4.08 -5.83 -21.52
CA PHE A 313 2.72 -5.75 -20.98
C PHE A 313 1.70 -5.44 -22.08
N THR A 314 2.07 -4.59 -23.04
CA THR A 314 1.25 -4.30 -24.22
C THR A 314 1.06 -5.56 -25.09
N ASP A 315 2.15 -6.28 -25.39
CA ASP A 315 2.09 -7.53 -26.16
C ASP A 315 1.28 -8.63 -25.44
N LYS A 316 1.33 -8.67 -24.10
CA LYS A 316 0.66 -9.69 -23.28
C LYS A 316 -0.69 -9.27 -22.73
N GLU A 317 -1.23 -8.12 -23.11
CA GLU A 317 -2.50 -7.60 -22.60
C GLU A 317 -3.63 -8.65 -22.72
N GLY A 318 -3.81 -9.25 -23.91
CA GLY A 318 -4.85 -10.24 -24.13
C GLY A 318 -4.69 -11.51 -23.28
N ALA A 319 -3.45 -11.94 -23.02
CA ALA A 319 -3.17 -13.10 -22.17
C ALA A 319 -3.42 -12.78 -20.69
N LEU A 320 -3.01 -11.59 -20.24
CA LEU A 320 -3.27 -11.10 -18.89
C LEU A 320 -4.78 -10.93 -18.63
N ARG A 321 -5.53 -10.34 -19.57
CA ARG A 321 -7.00 -10.24 -19.49
C ARG A 321 -7.67 -11.62 -19.41
N LYS A 322 -7.17 -12.58 -20.18
CA LYS A 322 -7.67 -13.96 -20.12
C LYS A 322 -7.40 -14.61 -18.76
N ALA A 323 -6.22 -14.40 -18.18
CA ALA A 323 -5.84 -14.97 -16.90
C ALA A 323 -6.58 -14.31 -15.71
N ALA A 324 -6.69 -12.99 -15.70
CA ALA A 324 -7.25 -12.23 -14.58
C ALA A 324 -8.78 -12.04 -14.64
N GLY A 325 -9.38 -12.18 -15.83
CA GLY A 325 -10.83 -12.07 -16.00
C GLY A 325 -11.37 -10.70 -15.58
N ALA A 326 -12.42 -10.70 -14.75
CA ALA A 326 -13.07 -9.47 -14.25
C ALA A 326 -12.15 -8.61 -13.38
N HIS A 327 -11.09 -9.18 -12.80
CA HIS A 327 -10.15 -8.51 -11.89
C HIS A 327 -8.86 -8.06 -12.58
N TYR A 328 -8.90 -7.89 -13.90
CA TYR A 328 -7.73 -7.55 -14.71
C TYR A 328 -6.94 -6.34 -14.20
N ASP A 329 -7.60 -5.22 -13.91
CA ASP A 329 -6.90 -3.99 -13.50
C ASP A 329 -6.20 -4.17 -12.14
N ALA A 330 -6.83 -4.88 -11.19
CA ALA A 330 -6.23 -5.16 -9.89
C ALA A 330 -5.02 -6.10 -10.00
N VAL A 331 -5.12 -7.16 -10.80
CA VAL A 331 -4.01 -8.09 -11.05
C VAL A 331 -2.86 -7.40 -11.79
N LEU A 332 -3.19 -6.54 -12.76
CA LEU A 332 -2.20 -5.74 -13.49
C LEU A 332 -1.45 -4.81 -12.54
N ASN A 333 -2.14 -4.10 -11.65
CA ASN A 333 -1.52 -3.21 -10.67
C ASN A 333 -0.59 -3.96 -9.71
N LEU A 334 -1.02 -5.11 -9.18
CA LEU A 334 -0.19 -5.94 -8.31
C LEU A 334 1.04 -6.50 -9.04
N LEU A 335 0.88 -6.91 -10.29
CA LEU A 335 2.00 -7.38 -11.10
C LEU A 335 2.95 -6.23 -11.43
N TRP A 336 2.44 -5.05 -11.77
CA TRP A 336 3.29 -3.88 -12.03
C TRP A 336 4.06 -3.44 -10.79
N ALA A 337 3.44 -3.44 -9.60
CA ALA A 337 4.11 -3.12 -8.33
C ALA A 337 5.36 -3.99 -8.06
N ASN A 338 5.45 -5.17 -8.68
CA ASN A 338 6.58 -6.07 -8.58
C ASN A 338 7.75 -5.70 -9.50
N TYR A 339 7.56 -4.84 -10.50
CA TYR A 339 8.54 -4.47 -11.51
C TYR A 339 8.58 -2.96 -11.68
N GLN A 340 9.51 -2.31 -10.98
CA GLN A 340 9.59 -0.85 -10.92
C GLN A 340 10.95 -0.34 -11.39
N VAL A 341 10.93 0.79 -12.06
CA VAL A 341 12.08 1.65 -12.34
C VAL A 341 11.78 3.02 -11.75
N THR A 342 12.70 3.56 -10.98
CA THR A 342 12.57 4.81 -10.25
C THR A 342 13.73 5.73 -10.57
N ASP A 343 13.42 6.97 -10.96
CA ASP A 343 14.40 8.03 -11.13
C ASP A 343 14.75 8.67 -9.79
N VAL A 344 16.04 8.92 -9.58
CA VAL A 344 16.59 9.54 -8.36
C VAL A 344 17.26 10.86 -8.72
N PRO A 345 16.49 11.88 -9.16
CA PRO A 345 17.05 13.11 -9.68
C PRO A 345 17.96 13.79 -8.65
N GLY A 346 19.18 14.12 -9.08
CA GLY A 346 20.18 14.77 -8.23
C GLY A 346 20.99 13.81 -7.35
N SER A 347 20.86 12.48 -7.48
CA SER A 347 21.78 11.55 -6.83
C SER A 347 23.17 11.59 -7.46
N GLY A 348 24.20 11.53 -6.63
CA GLY A 348 25.54 11.12 -7.06
C GLY A 348 25.59 9.61 -7.34
N HIS A 349 26.61 9.18 -8.10
CA HIS A 349 26.80 7.76 -8.47
C HIS A 349 26.85 6.81 -7.27
N TYR A 350 27.55 7.24 -6.21
CA TYR A 350 27.69 6.45 -4.98
C TYR A 350 26.48 6.60 -4.07
N ASP A 351 25.84 7.76 -4.11
CA ASP A 351 24.75 8.07 -3.20
C ASP A 351 23.43 7.42 -3.64
N VAL A 352 23.26 6.93 -4.87
CA VAL A 352 21.97 6.32 -5.31
C VAL A 352 21.46 5.22 -4.35
N LEU A 353 22.36 4.47 -3.71
CA LEU A 353 22.02 3.47 -2.69
C LEU A 353 21.79 4.10 -1.30
N ALA A 354 22.43 5.22 -1.01
CA ALA A 354 22.53 5.89 0.30
C ALA A 354 21.73 7.21 0.42
N THR A 355 21.09 7.72 -0.65
CA THR A 355 20.58 9.10 -0.72
C THR A 355 19.59 9.41 0.40
N LYS A 356 19.27 10.71 0.57
CA LYS A 356 18.17 11.27 1.36
C LYS A 356 16.81 10.55 1.23
N ASN A 357 16.62 9.67 0.25
CA ASN A 357 15.36 8.97 -0.03
C ASN A 357 15.33 7.54 0.51
N ARG A 358 16.44 7.04 1.09
CA ARG A 358 16.56 5.68 1.64
C ARG A 358 16.13 4.60 0.64
N ASN A 359 16.65 4.66 -0.57
CA ASN A 359 16.22 3.82 -1.70
C ASN A 359 16.38 2.31 -1.45
N LEU A 360 17.40 1.88 -0.68
CA LEU A 360 17.51 0.47 -0.28
C LEU A 360 16.40 0.10 0.70
N GLN A 361 16.07 0.97 1.67
CA GLN A 361 14.92 0.75 2.56
C GLN A 361 13.62 0.67 1.75
N GLN A 362 13.42 1.55 0.77
CA GLN A 362 12.26 1.52 -0.12
C GLN A 362 12.18 0.21 -0.90
N ALA A 363 13.30 -0.24 -1.50
CA ALA A 363 13.37 -1.51 -2.20
C ALA A 363 13.08 -2.70 -1.27
N LEU A 364 13.66 -2.73 -0.07
CA LEU A 364 13.38 -3.75 0.95
C LEU A 364 11.88 -3.75 1.33
N GLY A 365 11.26 -2.58 1.38
CA GLY A 365 9.83 -2.39 1.63
C GLY A 365 8.91 -3.06 0.60
N THR A 366 9.39 -3.39 -0.61
CA THR A 366 8.57 -4.08 -1.62
C THR A 366 8.61 -5.61 -1.49
N LEU A 367 9.47 -6.14 -0.62
CA LEU A 367 9.59 -7.58 -0.43
C LEU A 367 8.33 -8.17 0.22
N PRO A 368 7.98 -9.42 -0.13
CA PRO A 368 6.86 -10.14 0.47
C PRO A 368 6.82 -10.01 1.99
N PRO A 369 5.65 -9.79 2.61
CA PRO A 369 5.52 -9.75 4.06
C PRO A 369 6.06 -11.01 4.75
N THR A 370 5.99 -12.15 4.06
CA THR A 370 6.46 -13.47 4.54
C THR A 370 7.98 -13.64 4.56
N ILE A 371 8.74 -12.74 3.93
CA ILE A 371 10.20 -12.93 3.79
C ILE A 371 10.88 -12.89 5.16
N GLY A 372 11.63 -13.94 5.48
CA GLY A 372 12.39 -14.01 6.74
C GLY A 372 11.54 -13.98 8.00
N ARG A 373 10.21 -14.16 7.91
CA ARG A 373 9.36 -14.25 9.10
C ARG A 373 9.66 -15.54 9.85
N ILE A 374 9.74 -15.42 11.17
CA ILE A 374 9.82 -16.58 12.07
C ILE A 374 8.47 -17.31 11.99
N ALA A 375 8.47 -18.55 11.50
CA ALA A 375 7.34 -19.44 11.71
C ALA A 375 7.19 -19.66 13.21
N ALA A 376 6.01 -19.42 13.79
CA ALA A 376 5.80 -19.53 15.24
C ALA A 376 6.35 -20.87 15.78
N SER A 377 7.51 -20.80 16.45
CA SER A 377 8.17 -21.94 17.04
C SER A 377 7.40 -22.35 18.30
N THR A 378 7.02 -23.62 18.35
CA THR A 378 6.42 -24.33 19.46
C THR A 378 7.37 -24.40 20.66
N ALA A 379 7.54 -23.29 21.38
CA ALA A 379 8.18 -23.28 22.70
C ALA A 379 7.13 -23.55 23.78
N ALA A 380 7.33 -24.65 24.51
CA ALA A 380 6.43 -25.17 25.52
C ALA A 380 6.06 -24.13 26.60
N VAL A 381 4.78 -23.78 26.65
CA VAL A 381 4.14 -23.20 27.84
C VAL A 381 3.82 -24.37 28.79
N PRO A 382 4.12 -24.26 30.10
CA PRO A 382 3.85 -25.31 31.06
C PRO A 382 2.37 -25.70 31.04
N THR A 383 2.14 -27.00 30.93
CA THR A 383 0.86 -27.68 30.95
C THR A 383 0.05 -27.30 32.19
N VAL A 384 -0.89 -26.37 32.03
CA VAL A 384 -2.14 -26.43 32.78
C VAL A 384 -3.03 -27.38 32.01
N GLN A 385 -3.20 -28.60 32.53
CA GLN A 385 -4.18 -29.55 32.04
C GLN A 385 -5.53 -28.84 31.94
N ARG A 386 -6.01 -28.64 30.72
CA ARG A 386 -7.42 -28.63 30.40
C ARG A 386 -7.61 -29.75 29.40
N ASP A 387 -8.52 -30.65 29.74
CA ASP A 387 -8.91 -31.75 28.89
C ASP A 387 -9.38 -31.22 27.54
N ASP A 388 -8.68 -31.60 26.47
CA ASP A 388 -9.13 -31.40 25.10
C ASP A 388 -10.38 -32.25 24.83
N PRO A 389 -11.46 -31.68 24.28
CA PRO A 389 -12.32 -32.42 23.38
C PRO A 389 -11.80 -32.23 21.95
N ALA A 390 -11.47 -33.35 21.35
CA ALA A 390 -11.20 -33.61 19.94
C ALA A 390 -11.52 -32.47 18.94
N ALA A 391 -10.53 -32.15 18.12
CA ALA A 391 -10.66 -31.35 16.91
C ALA A 391 -11.78 -31.89 16.00
N VAL A 392 -12.91 -31.20 16.04
CA VAL A 392 -13.89 -31.18 14.96
C VAL A 392 -13.77 -29.79 14.34
N ALA A 393 -13.50 -29.73 13.04
CA ALA A 393 -13.58 -28.49 12.27
C ALA A 393 -15.00 -27.91 12.42
N THR A 394 -15.16 -26.98 13.35
CA THR A 394 -16.41 -26.28 13.58
C THR A 394 -16.33 -24.94 12.89
N LYS A 395 -17.33 -24.69 12.03
CA LYS A 395 -17.67 -23.37 11.50
C LYS A 395 -17.65 -22.35 12.65
N PRO A 396 -17.17 -21.10 12.46
CA PRO A 396 -17.24 -20.09 13.50
C PRO A 396 -18.65 -20.05 14.10
N PRO A 397 -18.80 -19.89 15.44
CA PRO A 397 -20.11 -19.87 16.06
C PRO A 397 -20.99 -18.82 15.38
N ALA A 398 -22.21 -19.22 15.03
CA ALA A 398 -23.16 -18.32 14.37
C ALA A 398 -23.44 -17.11 15.28
N PHE A 399 -23.47 -15.90 14.70
CA PHE A 399 -23.83 -14.68 15.42
C PHE A 399 -25.18 -14.82 16.10
N LYS A 400 -25.28 -14.29 17.33
CA LYS A 400 -26.57 -14.19 18.03
C LYS A 400 -27.40 -13.13 17.31
N LYS A 401 -28.41 -13.59 16.59
CA LYS A 401 -29.37 -12.72 15.91
C LYS A 401 -30.26 -11.99 16.92
N GLU A 402 -30.47 -10.71 16.67
CA GLU A 402 -31.41 -9.86 17.41
C GLU A 402 -32.15 -8.91 16.48
N HIS A 403 -33.25 -8.37 16.99
CA HIS A 403 -34.08 -7.42 16.28
C HIS A 403 -33.50 -6.00 16.42
N TYR A 404 -33.31 -5.32 15.30
CA TYR A 404 -32.98 -3.90 15.23
C TYR A 404 -34.18 -3.10 14.74
N ALA A 405 -34.73 -2.26 15.62
CA ALA A 405 -35.91 -1.46 15.30
C ALA A 405 -35.50 -0.16 14.60
N MET A 406 -36.05 0.07 13.40
CA MET A 406 -35.91 1.35 12.71
C MET A 406 -36.82 2.42 13.31
N SER A 407 -36.37 3.68 13.30
CA SER A 407 -37.16 4.79 13.80
C SER A 407 -38.43 4.98 12.98
N THR A 408 -39.53 5.28 13.67
CA THR A 408 -40.81 5.68 13.07
C THR A 408 -40.98 7.20 13.05
N THR A 409 -39.93 7.95 13.39
CA THR A 409 -39.94 9.42 13.32
C THR A 409 -39.71 9.86 11.87
N PRO A 410 -40.65 10.60 11.26
CA PRO A 410 -40.49 11.07 9.88
C PRO A 410 -39.26 11.94 9.69
N VAL A 411 -38.57 11.74 8.57
CA VAL A 411 -37.45 12.57 8.13
C VAL A 411 -37.72 13.16 6.76
N ILE A 412 -37.18 14.35 6.52
CA ILE A 412 -37.26 15.00 5.21
C ILE A 412 -36.32 14.25 4.25
N LEU A 413 -36.90 13.51 3.31
CA LEU A 413 -36.15 12.83 2.25
C LEU A 413 -35.85 13.76 1.07
N VAL A 414 -36.81 14.61 0.73
CA VAL A 414 -36.67 15.66 -0.27
C VAL A 414 -37.12 16.98 0.36
N PRO A 415 -36.23 17.96 0.55
CA PRO A 415 -36.61 19.26 1.07
C PRO A 415 -37.40 20.05 0.03
N GLU A 416 -38.26 20.97 0.49
CA GLU A 416 -38.93 21.90 -0.41
C GLU A 416 -37.89 22.78 -1.15
N ASN A 417 -38.04 22.90 -2.47
CA ASN A 417 -37.26 23.80 -3.29
C ASN A 417 -38.12 24.44 -4.39
N ALA A 418 -38.57 25.66 -4.13
CA ALA A 418 -39.40 26.41 -5.05
C ALA A 418 -38.74 26.67 -6.42
N LYS A 419 -37.40 26.83 -6.47
CA LYS A 419 -36.68 27.07 -7.72
C LYS A 419 -36.64 25.83 -8.63
N GLN A 420 -36.63 24.65 -8.02
CA GLN A 420 -36.60 23.37 -8.73
C GLN A 420 -38.00 22.76 -8.85
N GLY A 421 -39.04 23.44 -8.37
CA GLY A 421 -40.41 22.94 -8.40
C GLY A 421 -40.59 21.66 -7.58
N MET A 422 -40.00 21.61 -6.39
CA MET A 422 -40.01 20.44 -5.50
C MET A 422 -40.73 20.76 -4.19
N ALA A 423 -41.72 19.93 -3.84
CA ALA A 423 -42.40 20.00 -2.55
C ALA A 423 -41.71 19.10 -1.51
N GLU A 424 -41.86 19.40 -0.23
CA GLU A 424 -41.31 18.54 0.82
C GLU A 424 -41.90 17.11 0.75
N VAL A 425 -41.03 16.11 0.85
CA VAL A 425 -41.41 14.70 1.03
C VAL A 425 -40.75 14.17 2.29
N SER A 426 -41.59 13.89 3.29
CA SER A 426 -41.18 13.36 4.58
C SER A 426 -41.72 11.94 4.77
N VAL A 427 -40.85 11.01 5.14
CA VAL A 427 -41.16 9.58 5.34
C VAL A 427 -40.32 9.07 6.50
N ASP A 428 -40.87 8.19 7.34
CA ASP A 428 -40.11 7.60 8.45
C ASP A 428 -39.15 6.48 7.98
N PRO A 429 -38.00 6.30 8.65
CA PRO A 429 -37.02 5.25 8.38
C PRO A 429 -37.60 3.85 8.25
N ALA A 430 -38.47 3.44 9.17
CA ALA A 430 -39.06 2.11 9.15
C ALA A 430 -39.83 1.84 7.84
N THR A 431 -40.60 2.82 7.37
CA THR A 431 -41.32 2.73 6.10
C THR A 431 -40.39 2.66 4.89
N PHE A 432 -39.50 3.64 4.70
CA PHE A 432 -38.71 3.68 3.45
C PHE A 432 -37.65 2.57 3.39
N CYS A 433 -37.05 2.17 4.52
CA CYS A 433 -36.12 1.05 4.52
C CYS A 433 -36.82 -0.27 4.17
N ALA A 434 -38.04 -0.50 4.68
CA ALA A 434 -38.82 -1.68 4.33
C ALA A 434 -39.20 -1.71 2.83
N GLU A 435 -39.56 -0.56 2.25
CA GLU A 435 -39.83 -0.43 0.81
C GLU A 435 -38.58 -0.73 -0.03
N ILE A 436 -37.41 -0.23 0.37
CA ILE A 436 -36.12 -0.47 -0.30
C ILE A 436 -35.76 -1.96 -0.24
N LEU A 437 -35.85 -2.59 0.93
CA LEU A 437 -35.58 -4.03 1.10
C LEU A 437 -36.53 -4.88 0.27
N THR A 438 -37.83 -4.56 0.27
CA THR A 438 -38.82 -5.27 -0.55
C THR A 438 -38.50 -5.17 -2.04
N LYS A 439 -38.10 -3.99 -2.52
CA LYS A 439 -37.64 -3.81 -3.91
C LYS A 439 -36.34 -4.56 -4.21
N ALA A 440 -35.47 -4.70 -3.21
CA ALA A 440 -34.27 -5.53 -3.28
C ALA A 440 -34.58 -7.03 -3.23
N LYS A 441 -35.87 -7.42 -3.11
CA LYS A 441 -36.34 -8.81 -2.94
C LYS A 441 -35.88 -9.46 -1.64
N LEU A 442 -35.65 -8.63 -0.62
CA LEU A 442 -35.31 -9.03 0.73
C LEU A 442 -36.53 -8.83 1.64
N ASP A 443 -36.76 -9.78 2.54
CA ASP A 443 -37.84 -9.66 3.54
C ASP A 443 -37.42 -8.68 4.65
N PRO A 444 -38.11 -7.54 4.83
CA PRO A 444 -37.69 -6.53 5.80
C PRO A 444 -37.65 -7.04 7.24
N ALA A 445 -38.61 -7.89 7.63
CA ALA A 445 -38.67 -8.43 8.98
C ALA A 445 -37.49 -9.39 9.25
N ALA A 446 -37.18 -10.29 8.32
CA ALA A 446 -36.05 -11.20 8.41
C ALA A 446 -34.70 -10.46 8.40
N TRP A 447 -34.59 -9.39 7.61
CA TRP A 447 -33.40 -8.53 7.57
C TRP A 447 -33.13 -7.87 8.92
N TYR A 448 -34.12 -7.16 9.46
CA TYR A 448 -33.97 -6.48 10.76
C TYR A 448 -33.95 -7.43 11.96
N ASN A 449 -34.33 -8.70 11.80
CA ASN A 449 -34.11 -9.77 12.78
C ASN A 449 -32.74 -10.46 12.64
N SER A 450 -31.86 -9.97 11.76
CA SER A 450 -30.53 -10.53 11.51
C SER A 450 -29.42 -9.55 11.87
N PHE A 451 -29.61 -8.76 12.91
CA PHE A 451 -28.56 -7.92 13.49
C PHE A 451 -27.85 -8.66 14.63
N THR A 452 -26.68 -8.16 15.02
CA THR A 452 -25.89 -8.68 16.14
C THR A 452 -25.17 -7.53 16.85
N SER A 453 -25.14 -7.58 18.19
CA SER A 453 -24.36 -6.70 19.06
C SER A 453 -23.10 -7.39 19.59
N GLY A 454 -22.23 -6.61 20.25
CA GLY A 454 -21.04 -7.13 20.93
C GLY A 454 -19.95 -7.62 19.97
N VAL A 455 -19.95 -7.09 18.74
CA VAL A 455 -18.91 -7.38 17.76
C VAL A 455 -17.64 -6.63 18.16
N SER A 456 -16.50 -7.30 18.02
CA SER A 456 -15.19 -6.66 18.11
C SER A 456 -14.50 -6.69 16.75
N PHE A 457 -13.66 -5.69 16.50
CA PHE A 457 -12.81 -5.62 15.32
C PHE A 457 -11.42 -5.09 15.69
N LEU A 458 -10.38 -5.85 15.35
CA LEU A 458 -8.98 -5.57 15.66
C LEU A 458 -8.76 -5.17 17.13
N GLY A 459 -9.36 -5.97 18.02
CA GLY A 459 -9.28 -5.78 19.47
C GLY A 459 -10.04 -4.56 19.99
N ARG A 460 -10.87 -3.91 19.17
CA ARG A 460 -11.76 -2.81 19.57
C ARG A 460 -13.18 -3.31 19.68
N SER A 461 -13.88 -2.88 20.72
CA SER A 461 -15.32 -3.13 20.84
C SER A 461 -16.08 -2.20 19.90
N ILE A 462 -17.01 -2.73 19.12
CA ILE A 462 -17.96 -1.92 18.34
C ILE A 462 -19.24 -1.84 19.16
N PRO A 463 -19.61 -0.65 19.69
CA PRO A 463 -20.71 -0.51 20.63
C PRO A 463 -22.07 -0.69 19.96
N ASP A 464 -22.18 -0.25 18.70
CA ASP A 464 -23.41 -0.29 17.93
C ASP A 464 -23.66 -1.69 17.33
N PRO A 465 -24.93 -2.12 17.22
CA PRO A 465 -25.26 -3.33 16.48
C PRO A 465 -24.96 -3.15 14.99
N MET A 466 -24.86 -4.27 14.28
CA MET A 466 -24.73 -4.30 12.82
C MET A 466 -25.44 -5.51 12.23
N HIS A 467 -25.69 -5.49 10.92
CA HIS A 467 -26.22 -6.67 10.24
C HIS A 467 -25.16 -7.77 10.21
N ILE A 468 -25.57 -9.04 10.27
CA ILE A 468 -24.65 -10.19 10.28
C ILE A 468 -23.74 -10.24 9.05
N ASP A 469 -24.14 -9.65 7.92
CA ASP A 469 -23.31 -9.60 6.72
C ASP A 469 -22.08 -8.72 6.94
N LEU A 470 -22.25 -7.54 7.54
CA LEU A 470 -21.12 -6.68 7.93
C LEU A 470 -20.25 -7.36 8.99
N ALA A 471 -20.87 -7.97 10.01
CA ALA A 471 -20.13 -8.68 11.05
C ALA A 471 -19.29 -9.84 10.47
N THR A 472 -19.83 -10.58 9.51
CA THR A 472 -19.13 -11.67 8.82
C THR A 472 -17.98 -11.15 7.96
N HIS A 473 -18.20 -10.02 7.28
CA HIS A 473 -17.15 -9.35 6.51
C HIS A 473 -16.01 -8.89 7.43
N LEU A 474 -16.33 -8.20 8.53
CA LEU A 474 -15.33 -7.74 9.50
C LEU A 474 -14.56 -8.89 10.14
N GLN A 475 -15.17 -10.06 10.41
CA GLN A 475 -14.41 -11.25 10.83
C GLN A 475 -13.41 -11.73 9.78
N THR A 476 -13.79 -11.67 8.51
CA THR A 476 -12.93 -12.06 7.38
C THR A 476 -11.77 -11.09 7.22
N VAL A 477 -12.06 -9.80 7.27
CA VAL A 477 -11.08 -8.71 7.25
C VAL A 477 -10.15 -8.78 8.45
N GLU A 478 -10.69 -8.96 9.67
CA GLU A 478 -9.88 -9.06 10.89
C GLU A 478 -8.91 -10.23 10.80
N LYS A 479 -9.32 -11.37 10.23
CA LYS A 479 -8.43 -12.51 10.02
C LYS A 479 -7.24 -12.15 9.10
N ASP A 480 -7.50 -11.42 8.01
CA ASP A 480 -6.46 -10.94 7.08
C ASP A 480 -5.53 -9.93 7.77
N LEU A 481 -6.11 -8.93 8.41
CA LEU A 481 -5.39 -7.83 9.03
C LEU A 481 -4.60 -8.27 10.26
N LYS A 482 -5.13 -9.14 11.12
CA LYS A 482 -4.36 -9.67 12.25
C LYS A 482 -3.23 -10.58 11.82
N HIS A 483 -3.38 -11.30 10.70
CA HIS A 483 -2.29 -12.08 10.13
C HIS A 483 -1.17 -11.18 9.57
N ARG A 484 -1.53 -10.03 8.99
CA ARG A 484 -0.58 -9.06 8.43
C ARG A 484 0.10 -8.21 9.50
N PHE A 485 -0.68 -7.71 10.48
CA PHE A 485 -0.33 -6.63 11.40
C PHE A 485 -0.42 -6.99 12.88
N GLY A 486 -0.94 -8.17 13.26
CA GLY A 486 -1.13 -8.59 14.66
C GLY A 486 0.13 -9.10 15.35
N GLY A 487 1.30 -8.83 14.78
CA GLY A 487 2.57 -9.35 15.29
C GLY A 487 2.65 -10.90 15.29
N PRO A 488 3.61 -11.48 16.03
CA PRO A 488 3.84 -12.93 16.04
C PRO A 488 2.68 -13.78 16.56
N THR A 489 1.79 -13.17 17.35
CA THR A 489 0.63 -13.83 17.97
C THR A 489 -0.64 -13.69 17.12
N GLU A 490 -0.56 -13.02 15.97
CA GLU A 490 -1.72 -12.63 15.16
C GLU A 490 -2.82 -11.97 16.01
N ASP A 491 -2.38 -11.14 16.96
CA ASP A 491 -3.25 -10.53 17.96
C ASP A 491 -4.06 -9.40 17.32
N PRO A 492 -5.40 -9.46 17.37
CA PRO A 492 -6.25 -8.42 16.81
C PRO A 492 -5.98 -7.04 17.39
N GLN A 493 -5.70 -6.93 18.70
CA GLN A 493 -5.43 -5.65 19.36
C GLN A 493 -4.10 -5.05 18.86
N ILE A 494 -3.06 -5.87 18.71
CA ILE A 494 -1.78 -5.42 18.13
C ILE A 494 -1.98 -4.94 16.68
N ALA A 495 -2.81 -5.64 15.91
CA ALA A 495 -3.12 -5.23 14.54
C ALA A 495 -3.87 -3.89 14.52
N GLY A 496 -4.84 -3.72 15.43
CA GLY A 496 -5.55 -2.46 15.62
C GLY A 496 -4.61 -1.31 15.99
N ASP A 497 -3.70 -1.53 16.93
CA ASP A 497 -2.69 -0.53 17.34
C ASP A 497 -1.76 -0.16 16.17
N THR A 498 -1.31 -1.16 15.42
CA THR A 498 -0.42 -0.98 14.25
C THR A 498 -1.09 -0.18 13.13
N LEU A 499 -2.37 -0.46 12.89
CA LEU A 499 -3.20 0.22 11.90
C LEU A 499 -3.81 1.53 12.41
N ARG A 500 -3.43 1.97 13.61
CA ARG A 500 -3.90 3.19 14.27
C ARG A 500 -5.41 3.24 14.50
N LEU A 501 -6.07 2.10 14.70
CA LEU A 501 -7.45 2.10 15.16
C LEU A 501 -7.53 2.68 16.57
N SER A 502 -8.38 3.68 16.75
CA SER A 502 -8.66 4.25 18.06
C SER A 502 -9.23 3.19 19.01
N SER A 503 -8.93 3.31 20.30
CA SER A 503 -9.57 2.54 21.37
C SER A 503 -10.58 3.39 22.15
N LYS A 504 -10.79 4.64 21.75
CA LYS A 504 -11.68 5.58 22.41
C LYS A 504 -13.13 5.25 22.12
N GLU A 505 -13.95 5.30 23.17
CA GLU A 505 -15.40 5.16 23.04
C GLU A 505 -15.96 6.27 22.14
N GLY A 506 -16.83 5.89 21.20
CA GLY A 506 -17.43 6.80 20.22
C GLY A 506 -16.62 7.03 18.93
N ASP A 507 -15.46 6.38 18.76
CA ASP A 507 -14.71 6.43 17.50
C ASP A 507 -15.13 5.37 16.47
N PHE A 508 -16.01 4.44 16.87
CA PHE A 508 -16.73 3.54 15.96
C PHE A 508 -18.21 3.85 15.99
N ALA A 509 -18.83 3.93 14.81
CA ALA A 509 -20.28 4.00 14.69
C ALA A 509 -20.78 3.03 13.62
N ALA A 510 -21.72 2.15 13.96
CA ALA A 510 -22.28 1.15 13.03
C ALA A 510 -23.75 1.46 12.70
N ALA A 511 -24.70 0.58 13.02
CA ALA A 511 -26.08 0.78 12.59
C ALA A 511 -26.71 2.07 13.14
N ARG A 512 -27.58 2.69 12.33
CA ARG A 512 -28.35 3.89 12.72
C ARG A 512 -29.83 3.68 12.42
N ASP A 513 -30.68 3.88 13.40
CA ASP A 513 -32.14 3.79 13.27
C ASP A 513 -32.74 5.04 12.64
N HIS A 514 -31.98 6.14 12.66
CA HIS A 514 -32.34 7.44 12.12
C HIS A 514 -31.16 8.08 11.35
N PRO A 515 -31.41 8.75 10.21
CA PRO A 515 -30.35 9.43 9.46
C PRO A 515 -29.80 10.64 10.21
N THR A 516 -28.55 10.99 9.87
CA THR A 516 -27.87 12.19 10.37
C THR A 516 -27.68 13.21 9.25
N LYS A 517 -26.62 13.09 8.45
CA LYS A 517 -26.32 13.99 7.32
C LYS A 517 -26.92 13.51 5.99
N ALA A 518 -26.85 12.22 5.70
CA ALA A 518 -27.45 11.63 4.50
C ALA A 518 -28.87 11.16 4.82
N SER A 519 -29.85 11.53 4.00
CA SER A 519 -31.27 11.16 4.19
C SER A 519 -31.51 9.64 4.13
N ILE A 520 -30.70 8.91 3.36
CA ILE A 520 -30.67 7.44 3.30
C ILE A 520 -29.21 7.00 3.17
N SER A 521 -28.78 6.10 4.07
CA SER A 521 -27.40 5.62 4.21
C SER A 521 -27.35 4.12 4.50
N MET A 522 -26.24 3.46 4.15
CA MET A 522 -25.99 2.04 4.44
C MET A 522 -25.95 1.71 5.94
N HIS A 523 -25.70 2.70 6.82
CA HIS A 523 -25.85 2.52 8.28
C HIS A 523 -27.27 2.09 8.68
N MET A 524 -28.29 2.53 7.94
CA MET A 524 -29.70 2.21 8.22
C MET A 524 -30.07 0.76 7.88
N PHE A 525 -29.19 0.08 7.13
CA PHE A 525 -29.31 -1.33 6.78
C PHE A 525 -28.33 -2.19 7.58
N GLY A 526 -27.52 -1.59 8.47
CA GLY A 526 -26.50 -2.28 9.26
C GLY A 526 -25.28 -2.71 8.46
N LEU A 527 -25.02 -2.07 7.31
CA LEU A 527 -23.98 -2.45 6.34
C LEU A 527 -22.85 -1.42 6.21
N ALA A 528 -22.76 -0.48 7.13
CA ALA A 528 -21.72 0.53 7.18
C ALA A 528 -21.11 0.66 8.59
N ILE A 529 -19.86 1.10 8.62
CA ILE A 529 -19.12 1.43 9.83
C ILE A 529 -18.28 2.69 9.60
N ASP A 530 -18.34 3.61 10.54
CA ASP A 530 -17.40 4.73 10.63
C ASP A 530 -16.26 4.35 11.59
N VAL A 531 -15.02 4.64 11.20
CA VAL A 531 -13.80 4.29 11.94
C VAL A 531 -13.00 5.55 12.26
N ASN A 532 -12.45 5.63 13.48
CA ASN A 532 -11.72 6.79 13.98
C ASN A 532 -12.50 8.10 13.75
N TYR A 533 -13.79 8.06 14.09
CA TYR A 533 -14.75 9.12 13.77
C TYR A 533 -14.24 10.52 14.13
N THR A 534 -13.60 10.69 15.29
CA THR A 534 -13.16 12.02 15.73
C THR A 534 -11.94 12.56 14.99
N ALA A 535 -11.13 11.71 14.37
CA ALA A 535 -9.90 12.12 13.68
C ALA A 535 -10.05 12.25 12.15
N ASN A 536 -11.10 11.65 11.58
CA ASN A 536 -11.37 11.65 10.14
C ASN A 536 -12.66 12.42 9.86
N PRO A 537 -12.61 13.62 9.26
CA PRO A 537 -13.82 14.39 8.96
C PRO A 537 -14.36 14.10 7.56
N MET A 538 -15.58 14.59 7.33
CA MET A 538 -16.11 14.79 5.98
C MET A 538 -15.47 16.03 5.36
N LEU A 539 -14.99 15.92 4.13
CA LEU A 539 -14.51 17.02 3.30
C LEU A 539 -15.57 17.48 2.30
N GLY A 540 -15.29 18.52 1.52
CA GLY A 540 -16.17 19.03 0.47
C GLY A 540 -17.15 20.10 0.94
N HIS A 541 -16.76 20.90 1.94
CA HIS A 541 -17.58 21.96 2.55
C HIS A 541 -17.63 23.27 1.75
N GLY A 542 -17.34 23.21 0.45
CA GLY A 542 -17.51 24.32 -0.49
C GLY A 542 -16.37 25.34 -0.47
N LYS A 543 -16.69 26.59 -0.85
CA LYS A 543 -15.68 27.61 -1.19
C LYS A 543 -14.75 28.00 -0.04
N ASP A 544 -15.24 27.96 1.20
CA ASP A 544 -14.46 28.40 2.37
C ASP A 544 -13.39 27.34 2.70
N GLU A 545 -13.73 26.05 2.59
CA GLU A 545 -12.76 24.95 2.72
C GLU A 545 -11.76 24.95 1.55
N ALA A 546 -12.25 25.14 0.32
CA ALA A 546 -11.39 25.26 -0.84
C ALA A 546 -10.38 26.43 -0.71
N ALA A 547 -10.77 27.53 -0.07
CA ALA A 547 -9.88 28.65 0.20
C ALA A 547 -8.78 28.29 1.21
N VAL A 548 -9.06 27.43 2.19
CA VAL A 548 -8.05 26.90 3.14
C VAL A 548 -7.03 26.05 2.39
N PHE A 549 -7.45 25.07 1.59
CA PHE A 549 -6.54 24.26 0.79
C PHE A 549 -5.72 25.09 -0.19
N ALA A 550 -6.35 26.06 -0.87
CA ALA A 550 -5.66 26.94 -1.81
C ALA A 550 -4.61 27.81 -1.10
N SER A 551 -4.94 28.37 0.06
CA SER A 551 -4.01 29.17 0.87
C SER A 551 -2.83 28.32 1.35
N ALA A 552 -3.10 27.11 1.84
CA ALA A 552 -2.09 26.17 2.27
C ALA A 552 -1.13 25.78 1.13
N GLY A 553 -1.67 25.38 -0.03
CA GLY A 553 -0.84 25.01 -1.19
C GLY A 553 0.03 26.17 -1.67
N LEU A 554 -0.53 27.38 -1.76
CA LEU A 554 0.24 28.56 -2.18
C LEU A 554 1.40 28.87 -1.23
N LEU A 555 1.28 28.61 0.07
CA LEU A 555 2.38 28.84 1.02
C LEU A 555 3.39 27.68 1.05
N VAL A 556 2.91 26.43 0.99
CA VAL A 556 3.75 25.23 1.17
C VAL A 556 4.46 24.83 -0.12
N SER A 557 3.73 24.74 -1.24
CA SER A 557 4.23 24.27 -2.53
C SER A 557 4.33 25.37 -3.60
N GLY A 558 3.74 26.53 -3.36
CA GLY A 558 3.65 27.61 -4.36
C GLY A 558 2.56 27.39 -5.41
N THR A 559 1.72 26.36 -5.26
CA THR A 559 0.64 26.01 -6.19
C THR A 559 -0.69 25.89 -5.43
N LYS A 560 -1.81 26.28 -6.05
CA LYS A 560 -3.12 26.09 -5.41
C LYS A 560 -3.42 24.60 -5.29
N ALA A 561 -3.66 24.15 -4.06
CA ALA A 561 -4.23 22.84 -3.79
C ALA A 561 -5.75 22.93 -3.66
N ALA A 562 -6.42 21.81 -3.94
CA ALA A 562 -7.86 21.68 -3.79
C ALA A 562 -8.21 20.23 -3.49
N PHE A 563 -9.24 20.02 -2.68
CA PHE A 563 -9.90 18.72 -2.56
C PHE A 563 -10.90 18.53 -3.72
N SER A 564 -11.02 17.31 -4.21
CA SER A 564 -12.08 16.90 -5.13
C SER A 564 -12.47 15.44 -4.87
N ASN A 565 -13.77 15.13 -5.01
CA ASN A 565 -14.23 13.74 -5.02
C ASN A 565 -13.51 12.94 -6.12
N GLY A 566 -13.23 11.67 -5.83
CA GLY A 566 -12.48 10.77 -6.71
C GLY A 566 -10.97 10.75 -6.48
N MET A 567 -10.45 11.53 -5.53
CA MET A 567 -9.03 11.47 -5.17
C MET A 567 -8.66 10.10 -4.58
N SER A 568 -7.54 9.55 -5.02
CA SER A 568 -6.97 8.32 -4.44
C SER A 568 -6.47 8.57 -3.02
N TYR A 569 -6.28 7.49 -2.25
CA TYR A 569 -5.67 7.59 -0.91
C TYR A 569 -4.35 8.38 -0.95
N LYS A 570 -3.48 8.10 -1.93
CA LYS A 570 -2.22 8.84 -2.11
C LYS A 570 -2.43 10.34 -2.29
N GLN A 571 -3.38 10.75 -3.13
CA GLN A 571 -3.68 12.18 -3.36
C GLN A 571 -4.24 12.85 -2.09
N LEU A 572 -5.08 12.13 -1.34
CA LEU A 572 -5.61 12.60 -0.06
C LEU A 572 -4.50 12.73 0.99
N SER A 573 -3.57 11.78 1.04
CA SER A 573 -2.40 11.79 1.92
C SER A 573 -1.43 12.95 1.59
N GLU A 574 -1.21 13.24 0.31
CA GLU A 574 -0.41 14.41 -0.10
C GLU A 574 -1.08 15.74 0.31
N LEU A 575 -2.40 15.82 0.15
CA LEU A 575 -3.19 16.99 0.55
C LEU A 575 -3.20 17.17 2.08
N ASP A 576 -3.29 16.06 2.82
CA ASP A 576 -3.20 16.01 4.28
C ASP A 576 -1.83 16.50 4.78
N GLN A 577 -0.74 15.95 4.22
CA GLN A 577 0.61 16.30 4.60
C GLN A 577 0.92 17.78 4.33
N MET A 578 0.38 18.33 3.24
CA MET A 578 0.44 19.76 2.95
C MET A 578 -0.25 20.59 4.04
N LEU A 579 -1.46 20.22 4.46
CA LEU A 579 -2.17 20.91 5.54
C LEU A 579 -1.45 20.79 6.88
N THR A 580 -0.95 19.60 7.21
CA THR A 580 -0.16 19.37 8.42
C THR A 580 1.08 20.28 8.45
N THR A 581 1.80 20.38 7.32
CA THR A 581 2.92 21.32 7.17
C THR A 581 2.48 22.77 7.33
N TYR A 582 1.37 23.15 6.69
CA TYR A 582 0.83 24.50 6.74
C TYR A 582 0.48 24.94 8.18
N PHE A 583 -0.19 24.09 8.96
CA PHE A 583 -0.55 24.40 10.33
C PHE A 583 0.63 24.33 11.31
N SER A 584 1.68 23.58 10.99
CA SER A 584 2.91 23.54 11.81
C SER A 584 3.62 24.90 11.90
N TYR A 585 3.43 25.78 10.92
CA TYR A 585 3.97 27.15 10.92
C TYR A 585 3.41 28.04 12.04
N LEU A 586 2.32 27.62 12.71
CA LEU A 586 1.87 28.30 13.94
C LEU A 586 2.85 28.12 15.10
N ASP A 587 3.68 27.08 15.07
CA ASP A 587 4.66 26.76 16.12
C ASP A 587 6.11 26.93 15.65
N ASP A 588 6.36 27.09 14.35
CA ASP A 588 7.69 27.26 13.75
C ASP A 588 7.82 28.60 12.99
N ASP A 589 8.19 29.64 13.73
CA ASP A 589 8.42 30.99 13.21
C ASP A 589 9.50 31.02 12.11
N ALA A 590 10.55 30.22 12.25
CA ALA A 590 11.68 30.23 11.31
C ALA A 590 11.28 29.60 9.98
N ALA A 591 10.56 28.49 10.02
CA ALA A 591 10.02 27.84 8.83
C ALA A 591 8.98 28.72 8.12
N LEU A 592 8.11 29.40 8.88
CA LEU A 592 7.14 30.35 8.33
C LEU A 592 7.83 31.52 7.61
N GLU A 593 8.81 32.15 8.25
CA GLU A 593 9.56 33.26 7.66
C GLU A 593 10.31 32.85 6.38
N ALA A 594 10.89 31.64 6.37
CA ALA A 594 11.54 31.09 5.17
C ALA A 594 10.56 30.91 3.99
N ARG A 595 9.34 30.44 4.25
CA ARG A 595 8.31 30.30 3.20
C ARG A 595 7.78 31.64 2.71
N LEU A 596 7.51 32.58 3.62
CA LEU A 596 7.06 33.94 3.25
C LEU A 596 8.09 34.67 2.39
N ALA A 597 9.39 34.43 2.60
CA ALA A 597 10.46 35.05 1.82
C ALA A 597 10.44 34.65 0.33
N VAL A 598 9.93 33.46 0.00
CA VAL A 598 9.87 32.94 -1.37
C VAL A 598 8.46 32.96 -1.96
N ALA A 599 7.44 33.36 -1.18
CA ALA A 599 6.06 33.36 -1.63
C ALA A 599 5.79 34.48 -2.65
N THR A 600 5.34 34.11 -3.85
CA THR A 600 5.10 35.02 -4.98
C THR A 600 3.65 35.44 -5.16
N ASP A 601 2.72 34.71 -4.54
CA ASP A 601 1.30 34.79 -4.82
C ASP A 601 0.48 35.28 -3.61
N ALA A 602 -0.64 35.94 -3.89
CA ALA A 602 -1.59 36.32 -2.86
C ALA A 602 -2.26 35.07 -2.23
N PRO A 603 -2.55 35.05 -0.92
CA PRO A 603 -2.40 36.19 -0.01
C PRO A 603 -0.94 36.45 0.40
N TRP A 604 -0.07 35.44 0.40
CA TRP A 604 1.25 35.43 1.05
C TRP A 604 2.28 36.46 0.59
N LYS A 605 2.21 36.89 -0.68
CA LYS A 605 3.16 37.83 -1.26
C LYS A 605 3.31 39.09 -0.40
N GLY A 606 4.50 39.26 0.17
CA GLY A 606 4.84 40.44 0.98
C GLY A 606 4.25 40.45 2.39
N LEU A 607 3.52 39.40 2.82
CA LEU A 607 3.08 39.29 4.21
C LEU A 607 4.28 39.14 5.14
N LYS A 608 4.15 39.75 6.32
CA LYS A 608 5.07 39.53 7.45
C LYS A 608 4.52 38.43 8.35
N LYS A 609 5.41 37.86 9.16
CA LYS A 609 5.10 36.76 10.08
C LYS A 609 3.82 36.95 10.90
N GLY A 610 3.65 38.11 11.54
CA GLY A 610 2.50 38.37 12.43
C GLY A 610 1.16 38.20 11.71
N PRO A 611 0.89 38.98 10.63
CA PRO A 611 -0.30 38.78 9.80
C PRO A 611 -0.44 37.37 9.21
N ALA A 612 0.68 36.73 8.84
CA ALA A 612 0.64 35.37 8.30
C ALA A 612 0.16 34.34 9.34
N ARG A 613 0.66 34.42 10.58
CA ARG A 613 0.17 33.58 11.70
C ARG A 613 -1.32 33.78 11.95
N VAL A 614 -1.81 35.02 11.87
CA VAL A 614 -3.24 35.31 12.01
C VAL A 614 -4.05 34.62 10.90
N GLN A 615 -3.59 34.68 9.65
CA GLN A 615 -4.25 33.99 8.54
C GLN A 615 -4.26 32.46 8.73
N ILE A 616 -3.11 31.87 9.07
CA ILE A 616 -3.00 30.41 9.27
C ILE A 616 -3.92 29.96 10.42
N GLN A 617 -4.00 30.75 11.50
CA GLN A 617 -4.92 30.46 12.61
C GLN A 617 -6.39 30.58 12.20
N GLN A 618 -6.74 31.57 11.36
CA GLN A 618 -8.09 31.71 10.82
C GLN A 618 -8.47 30.53 9.92
N ASP A 619 -7.52 30.04 9.12
CA ASP A 619 -7.72 28.88 8.26
C ASP A 619 -7.91 27.60 9.10
N LEU A 620 -7.11 27.39 10.14
CA LEU A 620 -7.29 26.28 11.09
C LEU A 620 -8.66 26.34 11.76
N ASN A 621 -9.07 27.52 12.23
CA ASN A 621 -10.39 27.73 12.84
C ASN A 621 -11.52 27.48 11.84
N THR A 622 -11.31 27.83 10.57
CA THR A 622 -12.27 27.61 9.50
C THR A 622 -12.42 26.12 9.20
N ALA A 623 -11.31 25.40 8.97
CA ALA A 623 -11.30 23.97 8.72
C ALA A 623 -11.96 23.20 9.86
N THR A 624 -11.50 23.40 11.10
CA THR A 624 -12.03 22.72 12.29
C THR A 624 -13.50 23.03 12.55
N ARG A 625 -13.98 24.25 12.28
CA ARG A 625 -15.42 24.56 12.34
C ARG A 625 -16.21 23.80 11.27
N LEU A 626 -15.75 23.78 10.02
CA LEU A 626 -16.46 23.11 8.92
C LEU A 626 -16.50 21.58 9.13
N TRP A 627 -15.40 21.01 9.60
CA TRP A 627 -15.27 19.59 9.93
C TRP A 627 -15.96 19.18 11.22
N ALA A 628 -16.56 20.13 11.95
CA ALA A 628 -17.15 19.90 13.27
C ALA A 628 -16.15 19.25 14.23
N ARG A 629 -14.95 19.82 14.31
CA ARG A 629 -13.81 19.44 15.15
C ARG A 629 -13.33 20.63 15.99
N SER A 630 -14.27 21.33 16.62
CA SER A 630 -14.03 22.62 17.28
C SER A 630 -13.54 22.53 18.73
N ASP A 631 -13.57 21.35 19.35
CA ASP A 631 -13.09 21.16 20.71
C ASP A 631 -11.56 21.25 20.75
N ALA A 632 -10.98 21.79 21.82
CA ALA A 632 -9.55 22.07 21.90
C ALA A 632 -8.66 20.84 21.61
N ASP A 633 -9.07 19.66 22.07
CA ASP A 633 -8.37 18.40 21.82
C ASP A 633 -8.44 17.99 20.34
N GLN A 634 -9.59 18.18 19.69
CA GLN A 634 -9.78 17.88 18.28
C GLN A 634 -9.01 18.86 17.39
N VAL A 635 -9.05 20.16 17.72
CA VAL A 635 -8.24 21.18 17.04
C VAL A 635 -6.75 20.83 17.12
N SER A 636 -6.30 20.34 18.28
CA SER A 636 -4.91 19.92 18.46
C SER A 636 -4.54 18.71 17.60
N VAL A 637 -5.43 17.73 17.47
CA VAL A 637 -5.27 16.59 16.54
C VAL A 637 -5.18 17.07 15.11
N ILE A 638 -6.10 17.90 14.65
CA ILE A 638 -6.12 18.42 13.27
C ILE A 638 -4.87 19.27 12.97
N LYS A 639 -4.44 20.10 13.92
CA LYS A 639 -3.22 20.90 13.77
C LYS A 639 -1.98 20.03 13.62
N ALA A 640 -1.92 18.90 14.32
CA ALA A 640 -0.75 18.02 14.36
C ALA A 640 -0.75 16.95 13.26
N GLY A 641 -1.93 16.47 12.84
CA GLY A 641 -2.08 15.29 12.00
C GLY A 641 -3.05 15.44 10.84
N GLY A 642 -3.59 16.63 10.57
CA GLY A 642 -4.42 16.89 9.41
C GLY A 642 -5.82 16.27 9.50
N PHE A 643 -6.36 15.79 8.39
CA PHE A 643 -7.70 15.21 8.24
C PHE A 643 -7.70 13.70 7.93
N LEU A 644 -6.54 13.07 7.68
CA LEU A 644 -6.44 11.65 7.30
C LEU A 644 -5.66 10.83 8.35
N ASP A 645 -6.39 10.30 9.33
CA ASP A 645 -5.88 9.43 10.41
C ASP A 645 -6.23 7.95 10.18
N LEU A 646 -6.43 7.55 8.94
CA LEU A 646 -6.50 6.14 8.54
C LEU A 646 -5.25 5.79 7.76
N THR A 647 -4.70 4.61 7.98
CA THR A 647 -3.56 4.11 7.19
C THR A 647 -4.04 3.54 5.85
N GLU A 648 -3.20 3.60 4.82
CA GLU A 648 -3.48 3.00 3.50
C GLU A 648 -3.78 1.51 3.65
N ASP A 649 -2.97 0.81 4.45
CA ASP A 649 -3.12 -0.61 4.76
C ASP A 649 -4.47 -0.95 5.38
N LEU A 650 -5.02 -0.07 6.24
CA LEU A 650 -6.35 -0.24 6.80
C LEU A 650 -7.41 0.00 5.72
N VAL A 651 -7.34 1.14 5.01
CA VAL A 651 -8.32 1.52 3.99
C VAL A 651 -8.45 0.43 2.92
N GLU A 652 -7.33 -0.02 2.36
CA GLU A 652 -7.32 -1.10 1.37
C GLU A 652 -7.70 -2.46 1.98
N GLY A 653 -7.23 -2.72 3.20
CA GLY A 653 -7.44 -3.97 3.91
C GLY A 653 -8.88 -4.21 4.35
N MET A 654 -9.66 -3.13 4.55
CA MET A 654 -11.09 -3.21 4.85
C MET A 654 -11.89 -3.87 3.74
N LYS A 655 -11.40 -3.85 2.48
CA LYS A 655 -12.08 -4.49 1.32
C LYS A 655 -13.56 -4.08 1.22
N MET A 656 -13.80 -2.78 1.41
CA MET A 656 -15.11 -2.13 1.42
C MET A 656 -15.04 -0.85 0.59
N SER A 657 -16.18 -0.35 0.13
CA SER A 657 -16.23 1.00 -0.43
C SER A 657 -15.85 1.99 0.68
N TRP A 658 -14.88 2.86 0.38
CA TRP A 658 -14.40 3.91 1.28
C TRP A 658 -14.94 5.27 0.85
N GLY A 659 -15.60 5.97 1.77
CA GLY A 659 -16.23 7.27 1.52
C GLY A 659 -15.25 8.37 1.13
N GLY A 660 -13.97 8.24 1.52
CA GLY A 660 -12.94 9.24 1.26
C GLY A 660 -12.73 9.49 -0.24
N THR A 661 -12.65 8.41 -1.02
CA THR A 661 -12.53 8.49 -2.48
C THR A 661 -13.84 8.89 -3.15
N GLU A 662 -15.00 8.42 -2.66
CA GLU A 662 -16.26 8.61 -3.38
C GLU A 662 -16.88 10.01 -3.18
N TYR A 663 -16.91 10.51 -1.95
CA TYR A 663 -17.62 11.75 -1.61
C TYR A 663 -16.96 12.57 -0.50
N GLY A 664 -15.74 12.22 -0.09
CA GLY A 664 -14.97 12.98 0.90
C GLY A 664 -15.20 12.59 2.35
N ASP A 665 -15.90 11.48 2.61
CA ASP A 665 -16.14 11.00 3.97
C ASP A 665 -15.01 10.08 4.44
N MET A 666 -13.98 10.65 5.06
CA MET A 666 -12.75 9.92 5.40
C MET A 666 -12.98 8.79 6.40
N MET A 667 -14.00 8.87 7.26
CA MET A 667 -14.24 7.86 8.30
C MET A 667 -15.03 6.64 7.80
N HIS A 668 -15.70 6.75 6.64
CA HIS A 668 -16.81 5.87 6.30
C HIS A 668 -16.42 4.66 5.45
N PHE A 669 -16.86 3.47 5.85
CA PHE A 669 -16.76 2.23 5.09
C PHE A 669 -18.11 1.53 4.98
N ASP A 670 -18.48 1.04 3.78
CA ASP A 670 -19.67 0.20 3.64
C ASP A 670 -19.58 -0.88 2.55
N LEU A 671 -20.58 -1.76 2.55
CA LEU A 671 -20.70 -2.88 1.61
C LEU A 671 -21.53 -2.54 0.36
N ARG A 672 -21.64 -1.27 -0.06
CA ARG A 672 -22.50 -0.87 -1.20
C ARG A 672 -22.10 -1.48 -2.55
N ASP A 673 -20.89 -2.02 -2.65
CA ASP A 673 -20.31 -2.57 -3.88
C ASP A 673 -20.32 -4.10 -3.93
N GLN A 674 -20.82 -4.77 -2.87
CA GLN A 674 -20.74 -6.22 -2.73
C GLN A 674 -21.95 -6.85 -2.02
N GLY A 675 -22.17 -8.15 -2.29
CA GLY A 675 -23.23 -8.95 -1.67
C GLY A 675 -24.62 -8.30 -1.77
N GLU A 676 -25.43 -8.48 -0.73
CA GLU A 676 -26.76 -7.85 -0.64
C GLU A 676 -26.69 -6.32 -0.52
N GLY A 677 -25.55 -5.78 -0.06
CA GLY A 677 -25.32 -4.34 0.03
C GLY A 677 -25.36 -3.66 -1.34
N GLN A 678 -24.87 -4.33 -2.40
CA GLN A 678 -24.99 -3.84 -3.78
C GLN A 678 -26.45 -3.73 -4.24
N THR A 679 -27.25 -4.76 -3.98
CA THR A 679 -28.67 -4.78 -4.33
C THR A 679 -29.42 -3.67 -3.59
N ILE A 680 -29.18 -3.53 -2.28
CA ILE A 680 -29.78 -2.48 -1.46
C ILE A 680 -29.38 -1.10 -1.97
N HIS A 681 -28.10 -0.87 -2.28
CA HIS A 681 -27.62 0.41 -2.77
C HIS A 681 -28.28 0.83 -4.09
N GLN A 682 -28.43 -0.10 -5.05
CA GLN A 682 -29.16 0.15 -6.30
C GLN A 682 -30.62 0.57 -6.04
N GLN A 683 -31.26 -0.04 -5.04
CA GLN A 683 -32.62 0.32 -4.65
C GLN A 683 -32.69 1.63 -3.88
N ILE A 684 -31.68 2.00 -3.09
CA ILE A 684 -31.57 3.34 -2.48
C ILE A 684 -31.55 4.41 -3.58
N VAL A 685 -30.71 4.23 -4.61
CA VAL A 685 -30.63 5.18 -5.74
C VAL A 685 -31.99 5.29 -6.44
N SER A 686 -32.59 4.15 -6.79
CA SER A 686 -33.91 4.12 -7.43
C SER A 686 -35.01 4.75 -6.56
N TYR A 687 -34.92 4.57 -5.24
CA TYR A 687 -35.86 5.13 -4.29
C TYR A 687 -35.76 6.65 -4.22
N LYS A 688 -34.54 7.20 -4.13
CA LYS A 688 -34.30 8.65 -4.11
C LYS A 688 -34.89 9.31 -5.35
N THR A 689 -34.63 8.77 -6.54
CA THR A 689 -35.20 9.27 -7.80
C THR A 689 -36.73 9.25 -7.76
N ALA A 690 -37.36 8.16 -7.31
CA ALA A 690 -38.81 8.09 -7.20
C ALA A 690 -39.40 9.14 -6.23
N LYS A 691 -38.69 9.47 -5.15
CA LYS A 691 -39.12 10.51 -4.20
C LYS A 691 -38.93 11.93 -4.72
N GLU A 692 -37.92 12.18 -5.55
CA GLU A 692 -37.77 13.44 -6.28
C GLU A 692 -38.90 13.63 -7.30
N GLU A 693 -39.27 12.59 -8.05
CA GLU A 693 -40.42 12.62 -8.98
C GLU A 693 -41.75 12.84 -8.23
N GLU A 694 -41.92 12.17 -7.09
CA GLU A 694 -43.07 12.37 -6.22
C GLU A 694 -43.15 13.82 -5.71
N SER A 695 -42.03 14.37 -5.28
CA SER A 695 -41.88 15.76 -4.84
C SER A 695 -42.30 16.76 -5.93
N GLN A 696 -41.81 16.56 -7.16
CA GLN A 696 -42.18 17.39 -8.31
C GLN A 696 -43.67 17.28 -8.65
N SER A 697 -44.23 16.08 -8.60
CA SER A 697 -45.66 15.86 -8.83
C SER A 697 -46.53 16.55 -7.77
N ARG A 698 -46.13 16.48 -6.49
CA ARG A 698 -46.78 17.19 -5.37
C ARG A 698 -46.72 18.69 -5.57
N TRP A 699 -45.55 19.23 -5.93
CA TRP A 699 -45.38 20.66 -6.22
C TRP A 699 -46.29 21.12 -7.35
N ALA A 700 -46.29 20.41 -8.48
CA ALA A 700 -47.10 20.74 -9.64
C ALA A 700 -48.60 20.71 -9.31
N LYS A 701 -49.06 19.79 -8.45
CA LYS A 701 -50.46 19.76 -7.98
C LYS A 701 -50.80 20.94 -7.08
N ALA A 702 -49.91 21.30 -6.16
CA ALA A 702 -50.12 22.39 -5.20
C ALA A 702 -50.04 23.78 -5.85
N HIS A 703 -49.29 23.91 -6.96
CA HIS A 703 -49.02 25.17 -7.66
C HIS A 703 -49.62 25.22 -9.06
N LYS A 704 -50.65 24.42 -9.32
CA LYS A 704 -51.51 24.57 -10.50
C LYS A 704 -52.34 25.85 -10.34
N GLY A 705 -51.89 26.92 -11.02
CA GLY A 705 -52.70 28.06 -11.44
C GLY A 705 -53.27 27.83 -12.83
#